data_AF-A0A524FIB1-F1
#
_entry.id   AF-A0A524FIB1-F1
#
_cell.length_a   1.000
_cell.length_b   1.000
_cell.length_c   1.000
_cell.angle_alpha   90.00
_cell.angle_beta   90.00
_cell.angle_gamma   90.00
#
_symmetry.space_group_name_H-M   'P 1'
#
loop_
_entity.id
_entity.type
_entity.pdbx_description
1 polymer ?
#
loop_
_entity_poly.entity_id
_entity_poly.type
_entity_poly.pdbx_seq_one_letter_code
_entity_poly.pdbx_strand_id
1 'polypeptide(L)'
;MPEDKDDEFGEYHDDDPFCIGENKSLQTPAKRRDDLPNNNMNTNIDLPMKKLTIEDSTEDLNWNEEPICCPNEECSIPLLTNEKRFISEEPIEDDITDSLAIHILNFREIVLEYLKKFIDLIECTAEQKKNLLLKSEKILDSHISRAEKGGFTIRITANLKNIAANIIYTVASSNENMPKITTSYMSNISGISSDNIARYYNKYFKHLYPRIGLSYTTWGFDNIKKIISLFFFEEIMSNEIKISKLVMRLKDNVQKNIELPQQLTQKDIKVLQQMVNQDKDKFIKYFTDLGKLIKLLIITSNIHKKIGATLVIKPLTDFLEEKGINLLSTSANFHKNVIDIVDFLKKSRHSDFFPNRSTASKDQPKDQLKANRIISREYRKIIGSKLLLYAIKNIYGGKYFKDGKGKCLECSKEGLVINTDISRLSALEFHHKKEKKIEFNESYLYHLFSENRANPNFLDYMIKLMESENVKLVCRNHHKVKYHNKYYRYFQYLINWENIFSLPAELIHILIRTSINNFRKTKNKSLEDKREIRKYIKRKLKRKHIIETFYGKYCSACKEFSVVKHLPAIVGHHADKKTKTINASKLYDLSCSEIVKILEQEKVGYICANCHKVIHNKFIHLSHRIYEDKNIAKKIIDDYNNTNSRYTLSVVQFQLLIL
;
A
#
# COMPACT_ATOMS: atom_id res chain seq x y z
N MET A 1 -1.40 40.50 -29.70
CA MET A 1 -2.18 39.35 -29.22
C MET A 1 -1.34 38.11 -29.46
N PRO A 2 -1.02 37.29 -28.45
CA PRO A 2 -0.15 36.15 -28.67
C PRO A 2 -0.92 35.01 -29.34
N GLU A 3 -0.29 34.38 -30.33
CA GLU A 3 -0.80 33.27 -31.12
C GLU A 3 -0.84 32.00 -30.26
N ASP A 4 -2.04 31.51 -29.97
CA ASP A 4 -2.25 30.20 -29.35
C ASP A 4 -1.91 29.10 -30.36
N LYS A 5 -0.90 28.29 -30.04
CA LYS A 5 -0.58 27.07 -30.78
C LYS A 5 -1.72 26.06 -30.60
N ASP A 6 -2.23 25.56 -31.73
CA ASP A 6 -3.34 24.61 -31.78
C ASP A 6 -2.92 23.22 -31.27
N ASP A 7 -3.44 22.83 -30.10
CA ASP A 7 -3.38 21.45 -29.61
C ASP A 7 -4.50 20.62 -30.27
N GLU A 8 -4.15 19.54 -30.97
CA GLU A 8 -5.07 18.53 -31.47
C GLU A 8 -5.60 17.69 -30.29
N PHE A 9 -6.92 17.75 -30.04
CA PHE A 9 -7.59 16.96 -29.00
C PHE A 9 -8.37 15.79 -29.63
N GLY A 10 -8.06 14.56 -29.19
CA GLY A 10 -8.78 13.34 -29.54
C GLY A 10 -10.30 13.39 -29.32
N GLU A 11 -11.04 12.58 -30.06
CA GLU A 11 -12.51 12.46 -29.92
C GLU A 11 -12.87 11.55 -28.74
N TYR A 12 -13.61 12.10 -27.77
CA TYR A 12 -14.18 11.35 -26.65
C TYR A 12 -15.68 11.13 -26.90
N HIS A 13 -16.13 9.88 -26.80
CA HIS A 13 -17.54 9.53 -26.75
C HIS A 13 -18.08 9.69 -25.30
N ASP A 14 -19.23 10.35 -25.16
CA ASP A 14 -19.95 10.66 -23.90
C ASP A 14 -20.61 9.40 -23.25
N ASP A 15 -19.85 8.33 -23.04
CA ASP A 15 -20.32 7.15 -22.29
C ASP A 15 -19.73 7.18 -20.86
N ASP A 16 -20.58 7.39 -19.85
CA ASP A 16 -20.24 7.22 -18.42
C ASP A 16 -19.93 5.72 -18.19
N PRO A 17 -18.68 5.27 -17.98
CA PRO A 17 -18.36 3.85 -17.94
C PRO A 17 -18.33 3.37 -16.50
N PHE A 18 -19.39 3.61 -15.71
CA PHE A 18 -19.50 3.02 -14.37
C PHE A 18 -20.96 2.85 -13.98
N CYS A 19 -21.49 1.65 -14.21
CA CYS A 19 -22.41 0.90 -13.34
C CYS A 19 -23.13 -0.22 -14.11
N ILE A 20 -22.39 -1.27 -14.52
CA ILE A 20 -23.00 -2.57 -14.81
C ILE A 20 -23.20 -3.27 -13.46
N GLY A 21 -24.45 -3.41 -13.05
CA GLY A 21 -24.83 -4.29 -11.94
C GLY A 21 -25.10 -5.66 -12.53
N GLU A 22 -24.36 -6.66 -12.06
CA GLU A 22 -24.66 -8.07 -12.28
C GLU A 22 -26.02 -8.40 -11.67
N ASN A 23 -26.94 -8.93 -12.48
CA ASN A 23 -27.94 -9.93 -12.11
C ASN A 23 -28.80 -10.25 -13.32
N LYS A 24 -28.51 -11.37 -13.99
CA LYS A 24 -29.53 -12.24 -14.59
C LYS A 24 -29.10 -13.69 -14.41
N SER A 25 -29.78 -14.39 -13.51
CA SER A 25 -29.90 -15.84 -13.53
C SER A 25 -30.68 -16.23 -14.79
N LEU A 26 -30.03 -16.95 -15.70
CA LEU A 26 -30.70 -17.62 -16.81
C LEU A 26 -30.21 -19.05 -16.87
N GLN A 27 -31.19 -19.95 -16.85
CA GLN A 27 -31.06 -21.39 -16.97
C GLN A 27 -30.37 -21.76 -18.28
N THR A 28 -29.39 -22.66 -18.20
CA THR A 28 -28.76 -23.34 -19.33
C THR A 28 -29.72 -24.32 -20.00
N PRO A 29 -29.57 -24.52 -21.32
CA PRO A 29 -29.45 -25.89 -21.79
C PRO A 29 -28.15 -26.12 -22.59
N ALA A 30 -27.66 -27.34 -22.45
CA ALA A 30 -26.43 -27.85 -23.05
C ALA A 30 -26.45 -27.81 -24.58
N LYS A 31 -25.30 -27.47 -25.21
CA LYS A 31 -24.65 -28.27 -26.26
C LYS A 31 -23.34 -27.67 -26.76
N ARG A 32 -22.38 -28.60 -26.92
CA ARG A 32 -21.22 -28.68 -27.84
C ARG A 32 -20.10 -27.65 -27.73
N ARG A 33 -18.95 -28.18 -27.29
CA ARG A 33 -17.57 -27.79 -27.64
C ARG A 33 -17.43 -27.73 -29.16
N ASP A 34 -16.70 -26.75 -29.66
CA ASP A 34 -15.42 -26.93 -30.34
C ASP A 34 -14.74 -25.55 -30.54
N ASP A 35 -13.43 -25.55 -30.30
CA ASP A 35 -12.34 -24.68 -30.80
C ASP A 35 -12.48 -23.15 -30.83
N LEU A 36 -11.60 -22.46 -30.08
CA LEU A 36 -10.76 -21.31 -30.52
C LEU A 36 -9.87 -20.80 -29.36
N PRO A 37 -8.72 -20.14 -29.66
CA PRO A 37 -7.51 -20.17 -28.83
C PRO A 37 -7.42 -19.07 -27.77
N ASN A 38 -6.58 -19.41 -26.79
CA ASN A 38 -6.14 -18.62 -25.65
C ASN A 38 -5.34 -17.38 -26.09
N ASN A 39 -5.89 -16.17 -25.90
CA ASN A 39 -5.13 -14.92 -25.97
C ASN A 39 -5.00 -14.31 -24.57
N ASN A 40 -3.89 -14.65 -23.91
CA ASN A 40 -3.42 -13.99 -22.69
C ASN A 40 -2.76 -12.64 -23.07
N MET A 41 -3.53 -11.55 -23.01
CA MET A 41 -2.94 -10.20 -22.98
C MET A 41 -2.58 -9.84 -21.54
N ASN A 42 -1.33 -10.12 -21.19
CA ASN A 42 -0.65 -9.53 -20.04
C ASN A 42 -0.41 -8.04 -20.34
N THR A 43 -1.12 -7.15 -19.66
CA THR A 43 -0.84 -5.71 -19.71
C THR A 43 0.09 -5.36 -18.53
N ASN A 44 1.39 -5.55 -18.73
CA ASN A 44 2.40 -4.89 -17.91
C ASN A 44 2.36 -3.40 -18.25
N ILE A 45 1.81 -2.60 -17.34
CA ILE A 45 1.99 -1.15 -17.37
C ILE A 45 3.32 -0.88 -16.68
N ASP A 46 4.39 -0.77 -17.46
CA ASP A 46 5.67 -0.26 -16.98
C ASP A 46 5.48 1.23 -16.62
N LEU A 47 5.34 1.50 -15.33
CA LEU A 47 5.47 2.85 -14.80
C LEU A 47 6.96 3.25 -14.90
N PRO A 48 7.32 4.30 -15.65
CA PRO A 48 8.69 4.75 -15.67
C PRO A 48 9.00 5.35 -14.29
N MET A 49 9.77 4.62 -13.47
CA MET A 49 10.51 5.23 -12.36
C MET A 49 11.57 6.17 -12.95
N LYS A 50 11.14 7.38 -13.33
CA LYS A 50 12.08 8.50 -13.48
C LYS A 50 12.63 8.77 -12.09
N LYS A 51 13.92 8.49 -11.87
CA LYS A 51 14.70 9.03 -10.76
C LYS A 51 14.59 10.57 -10.82
N LEU A 52 13.66 11.13 -10.06
CA LEU A 52 13.66 12.55 -9.72
C LEU A 52 14.77 12.73 -8.69
N THR A 53 15.94 13.18 -9.14
CA THR A 53 16.99 13.69 -8.26
C THR A 53 16.47 14.98 -7.63
N ILE A 54 16.22 14.93 -6.33
CA ILE A 54 15.87 16.09 -5.51
C ILE A 54 17.18 16.59 -4.91
N GLU A 55 17.67 17.71 -5.38
CA GLU A 55 18.67 18.51 -4.68
C GLU A 55 17.95 19.51 -3.76
N ASP A 56 18.57 19.73 -2.59
CA ASP A 56 18.33 20.71 -1.53
C ASP A 56 17.50 20.37 -0.26
N SER A 57 18.26 20.48 0.84
CA SER A 57 17.98 20.75 2.26
C SER A 57 17.13 19.76 3.09
N THR A 58 17.68 18.56 3.35
CA THR A 58 17.63 17.87 4.67
C THR A 58 18.78 16.84 4.72
N GLU A 59 19.92 17.20 5.34
CA GLU A 59 21.17 16.45 5.26
C GLU A 59 21.16 15.03 5.88
N ASP A 60 20.13 14.65 6.64
CA ASP A 60 20.17 13.39 7.41
C ASP A 60 19.34 12.24 6.79
N LEU A 61 18.85 12.35 5.55
CA LEU A 61 18.10 11.29 4.86
C LEU A 61 18.43 11.16 3.35
N ASN A 62 19.67 11.41 2.93
CA ASN A 62 20.07 11.16 1.55
C ASN A 62 20.32 9.66 1.32
N TRP A 63 19.35 8.94 0.73
CA TRP A 63 19.35 7.48 0.54
C TRP A 63 19.75 7.04 -0.87
N ASN A 64 20.77 7.65 -1.47
CA ASN A 64 21.27 7.31 -2.79
C ASN A 64 22.50 6.41 -2.71
N GLU A 65 22.32 5.09 -2.81
CA GLU A 65 23.38 4.14 -3.21
C GLU A 65 22.80 3.06 -4.15
N GLU A 66 23.65 2.59 -5.07
CA GLU A 66 23.34 1.79 -6.25
C GLU A 66 23.04 0.30 -5.95
N PRO A 67 22.22 -0.40 -6.78
CA PRO A 67 21.88 -1.80 -6.56
C PRO A 67 22.96 -2.75 -7.10
N ILE A 68 23.36 -3.72 -6.27
CA ILE A 68 24.13 -4.91 -6.66
C ILE A 68 23.14 -6.07 -6.87
N CYS A 69 23.08 -6.60 -8.09
CA CYS A 69 22.26 -7.76 -8.44
C CYS A 69 22.99 -9.08 -8.17
N CYS A 70 22.30 -10.05 -7.54
CA CYS A 70 22.60 -11.48 -7.67
C CYS A 70 21.28 -12.26 -7.91
N PRO A 71 21.27 -13.28 -8.79
CA PRO A 71 20.06 -14.03 -9.15
C PRO A 71 19.81 -15.23 -8.22
N ASN A 72 18.53 -15.60 -8.11
CA ASN A 72 18.01 -16.78 -7.40
C ASN A 72 18.10 -18.03 -8.29
N GLU A 73 18.42 -19.18 -7.69
CA GLU A 73 18.05 -20.49 -8.22
C GLU A 73 17.24 -21.27 -7.17
N GLU A 74 16.12 -21.83 -7.64
CA GLU A 74 15.18 -22.67 -6.90
C GLU A 74 15.68 -24.11 -6.87
N CYS A 75 15.54 -24.81 -5.74
CA CYS A 75 15.64 -26.28 -5.74
C CYS A 75 14.65 -26.90 -4.75
N SER A 76 13.74 -27.70 -5.30
CA SER A 76 12.72 -28.51 -4.62
C SER A 76 13.29 -29.86 -4.18
N ILE A 77 12.96 -30.33 -2.97
CA ILE A 77 13.29 -31.67 -2.46
C ILE A 77 12.01 -32.42 -2.04
N PRO A 78 11.83 -33.71 -2.37
CA PRO A 78 10.67 -34.50 -1.97
C PRO A 78 10.80 -35.13 -0.58
N LEU A 79 9.66 -35.21 0.11
CA LEU A 79 9.45 -35.87 1.40
C LEU A 79 9.41 -37.40 1.25
N LEU A 80 10.22 -38.11 2.02
CA LEU A 80 10.07 -39.54 2.31
C LEU A 80 10.01 -39.74 3.82
N THR A 81 8.84 -40.17 4.30
CA THR A 81 8.60 -40.61 5.68
C THR A 81 8.74 -42.12 5.75
N ASN A 82 9.54 -42.63 6.68
CA ASN A 82 9.41 -43.99 7.19
C ASN A 82 9.78 -44.01 8.68
N GLU A 83 8.75 -44.19 9.50
CA GLU A 83 8.88 -44.49 10.93
C GLU A 83 9.14 -45.99 11.10
N LYS A 84 10.22 -46.35 11.80
CA LYS A 84 10.33 -47.63 12.51
C LYS A 84 10.79 -47.35 13.93
N ARG A 85 9.91 -47.65 14.89
CA ARG A 85 10.23 -47.71 16.32
C ARG A 85 11.10 -48.93 16.57
N PHE A 86 12.26 -48.72 17.20
CA PHE A 86 13.03 -49.79 17.83
C PHE A 86 12.78 -49.77 19.33
N ILE A 87 12.51 -50.95 19.86
CA ILE A 87 12.31 -51.29 21.27
C ILE A 87 13.69 -51.30 21.94
N SER A 88 13.78 -50.70 23.13
CA SER A 88 14.99 -50.67 23.95
C SER A 88 15.15 -51.96 24.74
N GLU A 89 16.27 -52.65 24.55
CA GLU A 89 16.76 -53.66 25.49
C GLU A 89 17.69 -52.96 26.50
N GLU A 90 17.47 -53.25 27.78
CA GLU A 90 18.30 -52.80 28.90
C GLU A 90 19.62 -53.59 28.92
N PRO A 91 20.79 -52.94 29.13
CA PRO A 91 22.02 -53.67 29.35
C PRO A 91 22.22 -53.97 30.84
N ILE A 92 22.58 -55.22 31.07
CA ILE A 92 23.07 -55.84 32.28
C ILE A 92 24.31 -55.07 32.80
N GLU A 93 24.34 -54.81 34.11
CA GLU A 93 25.48 -54.25 34.83
C GLU A 93 26.60 -55.29 34.93
N ASP A 94 27.75 -54.99 34.34
CA ASP A 94 29.02 -55.63 34.68
C ASP A 94 29.92 -54.60 35.38
N ASP A 95 30.14 -54.88 36.67
CA ASP A 95 30.97 -54.16 37.61
C ASP A 95 32.42 -54.62 37.43
N ILE A 96 33.25 -53.88 36.67
CA ILE A 96 34.72 -53.92 36.65
C ILE A 96 35.27 -52.76 35.75
N THR A 97 36.23 -51.98 36.28
CA THR A 97 37.05 -50.87 35.68
C THR A 97 36.61 -49.40 35.89
N ASP A 98 36.48 -48.98 37.15
CA ASP A 98 36.10 -47.61 37.52
C ASP A 98 37.27 -46.59 37.56
N SER A 99 38.24 -46.65 36.65
CA SER A 99 39.33 -45.65 36.58
C SER A 99 39.62 -45.04 35.20
N LEU A 100 38.99 -45.52 34.12
CA LEU A 100 39.19 -44.97 32.79
C LEU A 100 38.09 -43.98 32.45
N ALA A 101 38.41 -42.71 32.25
CA ALA A 101 37.40 -41.70 31.91
C ALA A 101 36.76 -41.88 30.51
N ILE A 102 37.35 -42.73 29.65
CA ILE A 102 36.85 -43.08 28.32
C ILE A 102 36.81 -44.61 28.22
N HIS A 103 35.62 -45.20 28.16
CA HIS A 103 35.43 -46.66 28.16
C HIS A 103 35.20 -47.24 26.75
N ILE A 104 35.74 -46.61 25.71
CA ILE A 104 35.57 -47.02 24.31
C ILE A 104 36.95 -47.24 23.68
N LEU A 105 37.24 -48.48 23.28
CA LEU A 105 38.46 -48.82 22.56
C LEU A 105 38.49 -48.09 21.21
N ASN A 106 39.64 -47.53 20.82
CA ASN A 106 39.81 -46.79 19.56
C ASN A 106 38.82 -45.63 19.38
N PHE A 107 38.41 -44.99 20.48
CA PHE A 107 37.45 -43.88 20.49
C PHE A 107 37.82 -42.79 19.48
N ARG A 108 39.09 -42.40 19.44
CA ARG A 108 39.59 -41.29 18.61
C ARG A 108 39.44 -41.64 17.13
N GLU A 109 39.88 -42.82 16.72
CA GLU A 109 39.87 -43.30 15.34
C GLU A 109 38.43 -43.35 14.81
N ILE A 110 37.50 -43.89 15.61
CA ILE A 110 36.10 -44.02 15.20
C ILE A 110 35.43 -42.65 15.05
N VAL A 111 35.69 -41.71 15.97
CA VAL A 111 35.13 -40.35 15.86
C VAL A 111 35.74 -39.62 14.65
N LEU A 112 37.04 -39.78 14.37
CA LEU A 112 37.68 -39.20 13.18
C LEU A 112 37.09 -39.73 11.87
N GLU A 113 36.77 -41.02 11.81
CA GLU A 113 36.10 -41.61 10.63
C GLU A 113 34.74 -40.94 10.38
N TYR A 114 33.92 -40.79 11.43
CA TYR A 114 32.65 -40.07 11.31
C TYR A 114 32.83 -38.60 10.93
N LEU A 115 33.85 -37.92 11.46
CA LEU A 115 34.15 -36.52 11.11
C LEU A 115 34.43 -36.39 9.61
N LYS A 116 35.32 -37.22 9.06
CA LYS A 116 35.63 -37.23 7.62
C LYS A 116 34.38 -37.50 6.78
N LYS A 117 33.63 -38.55 7.13
CA LYS A 117 32.38 -38.92 6.46
C LYS A 117 31.37 -37.78 6.42
N PHE A 118 31.19 -37.06 7.53
CA PHE A 118 30.27 -35.92 7.57
C PHE A 118 30.78 -34.70 6.81
N ILE A 119 32.08 -34.39 6.88
CA ILE A 119 32.69 -33.27 6.14
C ILE A 119 32.58 -33.49 4.63
N ASP A 120 32.72 -34.73 4.17
CA ASP A 120 32.57 -35.06 2.75
C ASP A 120 31.15 -34.76 2.23
N LEU A 121 30.14 -34.95 3.08
CA LEU A 121 28.72 -34.66 2.79
C LEU A 121 28.35 -33.18 2.89
N ILE A 122 29.24 -32.32 3.41
CA ILE A 122 28.98 -30.88 3.54
C ILE A 122 29.36 -30.17 2.24
N GLU A 123 28.40 -29.44 1.68
CA GLU A 123 28.63 -28.59 0.50
C GLU A 123 29.41 -27.32 0.88
N CYS A 124 30.71 -27.33 0.66
CA CYS A 124 31.60 -26.19 0.88
C CYS A 124 32.90 -26.33 0.05
N THR A 125 33.71 -25.28 0.02
CA THR A 125 34.98 -25.28 -0.72
C THR A 125 35.98 -26.29 -0.16
N ALA A 126 36.91 -26.78 -0.98
CA ALA A 126 37.97 -27.70 -0.53
C ALA A 126 38.80 -27.11 0.63
N GLU A 127 39.03 -25.80 0.61
CA GLU A 127 39.69 -25.08 1.69
C GLU A 127 38.85 -25.10 2.98
N GLN A 128 37.55 -24.86 2.90
CA GLN A 128 36.64 -24.96 4.04
C GLN A 128 36.57 -26.40 4.59
N LYS A 129 36.55 -27.43 3.74
CA LYS A 129 36.61 -28.84 4.18
C LYS A 129 37.91 -29.14 4.93
N LYS A 130 39.05 -28.72 4.40
CA LYS A 130 40.36 -28.86 5.06
C LYS A 130 40.37 -28.15 6.42
N ASN A 131 39.85 -26.93 6.49
CA ASN A 131 39.77 -26.16 7.72
C ASN A 131 38.79 -26.75 8.74
N LEU A 132 37.64 -27.28 8.28
CA LEU A 132 36.68 -27.99 9.12
C LEU A 132 37.33 -29.21 9.76
N LEU A 133 38.03 -30.03 8.97
CA LEU A 133 38.69 -31.23 9.46
C LEU A 133 39.76 -30.87 10.50
N LEU A 134 40.70 -30.00 10.13
CA LEU A 134 41.79 -29.58 11.01
C LEU A 134 41.29 -29.04 12.37
N LYS A 135 40.25 -28.21 12.36
CA LYS A 135 39.68 -27.68 13.61
C LYS A 135 38.87 -28.73 14.37
N SER A 136 38.19 -29.64 13.67
CA SER A 136 37.45 -30.73 14.29
C SER A 136 38.38 -31.68 15.03
N GLU A 137 39.54 -32.01 14.45
CA GLU A 137 40.58 -32.82 15.10
C GLU A 137 41.07 -32.16 16.40
N LYS A 138 41.36 -30.85 16.36
CA LYS A 138 41.76 -30.10 17.56
C LYS A 138 40.69 -30.11 18.66
N ILE A 139 39.42 -29.95 18.30
CA ILE A 139 38.31 -30.01 19.25
C ILE A 139 38.15 -31.43 19.81
N LEU A 140 38.32 -32.47 18.99
CA LEU A 140 38.30 -33.87 19.42
C LEU A 140 39.40 -34.15 20.45
N ASP A 141 40.64 -33.77 20.15
CA ASP A 141 41.78 -33.97 21.06
C ASP A 141 41.56 -33.22 22.38
N SER A 142 41.03 -32.00 22.32
CA SER A 142 40.62 -31.23 23.50
C SER A 142 39.51 -31.92 24.30
N HIS A 143 38.53 -32.53 23.62
CA HIS A 143 37.43 -33.26 24.25
C HIS A 143 37.92 -34.52 24.97
N ILE A 144 38.82 -35.29 24.34
CA ILE A 144 39.49 -36.47 24.92
C ILE A 144 40.28 -36.08 26.16
N SER A 145 41.17 -35.09 26.05
CA SER A 145 42.01 -34.64 27.17
C SER A 145 41.18 -34.17 28.37
N ARG A 146 40.03 -33.54 28.13
CA ARG A 146 39.11 -33.13 29.20
C ARG A 146 38.43 -34.30 29.88
N ALA A 147 38.06 -35.33 29.12
CA ALA A 147 37.51 -36.55 29.70
C ALA A 147 38.57 -37.23 30.58
N GLU A 148 39.77 -37.46 30.05
CA GLU A 148 40.90 -38.07 30.79
C GLU A 148 41.26 -37.34 32.09
N LYS A 149 41.12 -36.01 32.12
CA LYS A 149 41.33 -35.18 33.33
C LYS A 149 40.15 -35.22 34.31
N GLY A 150 39.19 -36.12 34.14
CA GLY A 150 38.03 -36.26 35.00
C GLY A 150 36.96 -35.17 34.82
N GLY A 151 37.00 -34.41 33.73
CA GLY A 151 36.00 -33.36 33.46
C GLY A 151 34.61 -33.91 33.16
N PHE A 152 34.52 -35.11 32.59
CA PHE A 152 33.31 -35.90 32.37
C PHE A 152 33.69 -37.32 31.89
N THR A 153 32.79 -38.29 32.07
CA THR A 153 33.00 -39.66 31.60
C THR A 153 32.36 -39.89 30.23
N ILE A 154 33.09 -40.50 29.29
CA ILE A 154 32.56 -41.01 28.03
C ILE A 154 32.23 -42.49 28.23
N ARG A 155 30.95 -42.76 28.49
CA ARG A 155 30.43 -44.13 28.69
C ARG A 155 30.54 -44.96 27.42
N ILE A 156 30.64 -46.28 27.56
CA ILE A 156 30.67 -47.23 26.43
C ILE A 156 29.44 -47.12 25.51
N THR A 157 28.31 -46.68 26.07
CA THR A 157 27.05 -46.43 25.35
C THR A 157 26.98 -45.06 24.65
N ALA A 158 28.06 -44.27 24.67
CA ALA A 158 28.08 -42.96 24.05
C ALA A 158 27.92 -43.08 22.52
N ASN A 159 26.98 -42.31 21.97
CA ASN A 159 26.77 -42.25 20.53
C ASN A 159 27.89 -41.42 19.86
N LEU A 160 28.91 -42.11 19.34
CA LEU A 160 30.08 -41.50 18.70
C LEU A 160 29.72 -40.64 17.47
N LYS A 161 28.68 -41.05 16.73
CA LYS A 161 28.12 -40.30 15.61
C LYS A 161 27.59 -38.93 16.07
N ASN A 162 26.93 -38.88 17.23
CA ASN A 162 26.48 -37.62 17.84
C ASN A 162 27.67 -36.74 18.26
N ILE A 163 28.75 -37.32 18.81
CA ILE A 163 29.96 -36.57 19.18
C ILE A 163 30.58 -35.92 17.94
N ALA A 164 30.81 -36.69 16.87
CA ALA A 164 31.36 -36.19 15.62
C ALA A 164 30.49 -35.06 15.01
N ALA A 165 29.17 -35.26 14.95
CA ALA A 165 28.24 -34.25 14.44
C ALA A 165 28.30 -32.94 15.25
N ASN A 166 28.43 -33.05 16.58
CA ASN A 166 28.55 -31.88 17.46
C ASN A 166 29.88 -31.16 17.33
N ILE A 167 30.98 -31.88 17.09
CA ILE A 167 32.30 -31.27 16.86
C ILE A 167 32.26 -30.43 15.58
N ILE A 168 31.73 -30.97 14.48
CA ILE A 168 31.59 -30.22 13.22
C ILE A 168 30.70 -28.99 13.42
N TYR A 169 29.55 -29.18 14.08
CA TYR A 169 28.66 -28.07 14.42
C TYR A 169 29.36 -27.01 15.28
N THR A 170 30.22 -27.42 16.21
CA THR A 170 31.02 -26.53 17.06
C THR A 170 32.00 -25.73 16.20
N VAL A 171 32.75 -26.38 15.30
CA VAL A 171 33.68 -25.66 14.39
C VAL A 171 32.93 -24.64 13.55
N ALA A 172 31.84 -25.07 12.90
CA ALA A 172 31.08 -24.21 12.00
C ALA A 172 30.42 -23.03 12.74
N SER A 173 29.94 -23.26 13.97
CA SER A 173 29.30 -22.22 14.75
C SER A 173 30.27 -21.28 15.45
N SER A 174 31.54 -21.64 15.63
CA SER A 174 32.54 -20.86 16.38
C SER A 174 33.64 -20.22 15.52
N ASN A 175 33.48 -20.14 14.19
CA ASN A 175 34.51 -19.59 13.28
C ASN A 175 33.89 -18.75 12.14
N GLU A 176 34.42 -17.55 11.87
CA GLU A 176 33.83 -16.57 10.91
C GLU A 176 33.88 -17.03 9.45
N ASN A 177 34.91 -17.80 9.07
CA ASN A 177 35.13 -18.26 7.70
C ASN A 177 34.70 -19.72 7.47
N MET A 178 33.59 -20.13 8.09
CA MET A 178 33.04 -21.49 7.95
C MET A 178 31.70 -21.50 7.22
N PRO A 179 31.33 -22.62 6.57
CA PRO A 179 29.98 -22.78 6.03
C PRO A 179 28.94 -22.65 7.15
N LYS A 180 27.79 -22.04 6.83
CA LYS A 180 26.67 -21.85 7.79
C LYS A 180 25.93 -23.16 8.02
N ILE A 181 26.46 -23.98 8.92
CA ILE A 181 25.90 -25.28 9.27
C ILE A 181 24.90 -25.11 10.44
N THR A 182 23.62 -25.33 10.19
CA THR A 182 22.58 -25.33 11.24
C THR A 182 22.47 -26.69 11.94
N THR A 183 21.81 -26.75 13.11
CA THR A 183 21.54 -28.04 13.79
C THR A 183 20.61 -28.94 12.98
N SER A 184 19.68 -28.36 12.22
CA SER A 184 18.81 -29.11 11.30
C SER A 184 19.58 -29.67 10.11
N TYR A 185 20.52 -28.89 9.55
CA TYR A 185 21.38 -29.38 8.48
C TYR A 185 22.27 -30.54 8.96
N MET A 186 22.92 -30.40 10.13
CA MET A 186 23.66 -31.52 10.72
C MET A 186 22.76 -32.69 11.07
N SER A 187 21.52 -32.44 11.48
CA SER A 187 20.55 -33.49 11.78
C SER A 187 20.28 -34.35 10.54
N ASN A 188 20.09 -33.71 9.38
CA ASN A 188 19.87 -34.40 8.11
C ASN A 188 21.08 -35.26 7.70
N ILE A 189 22.30 -34.72 7.81
CA ILE A 189 23.54 -35.44 7.44
C ILE A 189 23.84 -36.58 8.41
N SER A 190 23.68 -36.33 9.71
CA SER A 190 24.07 -37.29 10.75
C SER A 190 22.95 -38.25 11.15
N GLY A 191 21.70 -38.01 10.78
CA GLY A 191 20.55 -38.75 11.29
C GLY A 191 20.35 -38.61 12.81
N ILE A 192 20.98 -37.62 13.46
CA ILE A 192 20.83 -37.32 14.88
C ILE A 192 19.82 -36.19 15.03
N SER A 193 18.92 -36.23 16.01
CA SER A 193 17.95 -35.15 16.20
C SER A 193 18.65 -33.80 16.43
N SER A 194 18.11 -32.74 15.85
CA SER A 194 18.64 -31.37 16.00
C SER A 194 18.69 -30.93 17.47
N ASP A 195 17.77 -31.40 18.30
CA ASP A 195 17.75 -31.18 19.75
C ASP A 195 18.91 -31.88 20.48
N ASN A 196 19.28 -33.09 20.06
CA ASN A 196 20.45 -33.78 20.63
C ASN A 196 21.74 -33.03 20.32
N ILE A 197 21.87 -32.53 19.09
CA ILE A 197 23.00 -31.69 18.68
C ILE A 197 23.02 -30.40 19.50
N ALA A 198 21.90 -29.70 19.63
CA ALA A 198 21.84 -28.47 20.42
C ALA A 198 22.21 -28.70 21.91
N ARG A 199 21.65 -29.75 22.54
CA ARG A 199 21.91 -30.10 23.94
C ARG A 199 23.37 -30.48 24.18
N TYR A 200 23.94 -31.29 23.31
CA TYR A 200 25.32 -31.79 23.47
C TYR A 200 26.33 -30.65 23.25
N TYR A 201 26.13 -29.79 22.24
CA TYR A 201 26.89 -28.56 22.06
C TYR A 201 26.85 -27.68 23.32
N ASN A 202 25.66 -27.41 23.85
CA ASN A 202 25.50 -26.59 25.05
C ASN A 202 26.21 -27.18 26.27
N LYS A 203 26.15 -28.51 26.45
CA LYS A 203 26.75 -29.21 27.60
C LYS A 203 28.27 -29.24 27.55
N TYR A 204 28.86 -29.56 26.39
CA TYR A 204 30.29 -29.88 26.33
C TYR A 204 31.15 -28.83 25.62
N PHE A 205 30.59 -28.04 24.71
CA PHE A 205 31.40 -27.21 23.79
C PHE A 205 31.17 -25.71 23.93
N LYS A 206 29.95 -25.25 24.23
CA LYS A 206 29.56 -23.83 24.23
C LYS A 206 30.46 -22.91 25.06
N HIS A 207 30.94 -23.39 26.22
CA HIS A 207 31.80 -22.59 27.11
C HIS A 207 33.22 -22.40 26.55
N LEU A 208 33.71 -23.33 25.75
CA LEU A 208 35.06 -23.30 25.18
C LEU A 208 35.07 -22.71 23.77
N TYR A 209 34.00 -22.98 23.03
CA TYR A 209 33.85 -22.62 21.62
C TYR A 209 32.50 -21.90 21.46
N PRO A 210 32.37 -20.67 21.98
CA PRO A 210 31.14 -19.92 21.88
C PRO A 210 30.78 -19.67 20.41
N ARG A 211 29.48 -19.56 20.12
CA ARG A 211 29.03 -19.30 18.75
C ARG A 211 29.51 -17.92 18.32
N ILE A 212 30.14 -17.85 17.15
CA ILE A 212 30.40 -16.61 16.43
C ILE A 212 29.07 -16.13 15.87
N GLY A 213 28.50 -15.16 16.58
CA GLY A 213 27.15 -14.66 16.36
C GLY A 213 26.34 -14.72 17.65
N LEU A 214 26.17 -13.56 18.28
CA LEU A 214 25.23 -13.39 19.38
C LEU A 214 23.83 -13.78 18.89
N SER A 215 23.32 -14.92 19.36
CA SER A 215 21.89 -15.24 19.22
C SER A 215 21.14 -14.40 20.25
N TYR A 216 20.81 -13.15 19.88
CA TYR A 216 20.11 -12.17 20.73
C TYR A 216 18.82 -12.74 21.36
N THR A 217 18.17 -13.69 20.70
CA THR A 217 17.01 -14.43 21.22
C THR A 217 17.29 -15.19 22.52
N THR A 218 18.51 -15.68 22.75
CA THR A 218 18.83 -16.52 23.92
C THR A 218 19.17 -15.74 25.19
N TRP A 219 19.33 -14.41 25.09
CA TRP A 219 19.89 -13.59 26.18
C TRP A 219 18.85 -12.73 26.92
N GLY A 220 17.55 -12.94 26.67
CA GLY A 220 16.51 -12.04 27.21
C GLY A 220 16.53 -10.66 26.56
N PHE A 221 17.14 -10.55 25.37
CA PHE A 221 17.32 -9.28 24.67
C PHE A 221 16.00 -8.62 24.24
N ASP A 222 14.89 -9.34 24.31
CA ASP A 222 13.55 -8.79 24.05
C ASP A 222 13.18 -7.66 25.02
N ASN A 223 13.60 -7.72 26.29
CA ASN A 223 13.35 -6.64 27.25
C ASN A 223 14.17 -5.40 26.90
N ILE A 224 15.48 -5.57 26.69
CA ILE A 224 16.41 -4.52 26.24
C ILE A 224 15.89 -3.84 24.98
N LYS A 225 15.54 -4.62 23.94
CA LYS A 225 15.01 -4.13 22.67
C LYS A 225 13.82 -3.21 22.88
N LYS A 226 12.84 -3.62 23.70
CA LYS A 226 11.62 -2.85 24.00
C LYS A 226 11.93 -1.54 24.74
N ILE A 227 12.72 -1.62 25.81
CA ILE A 227 13.03 -0.46 26.66
C ILE A 227 13.87 0.56 25.89
N ILE A 228 14.91 0.11 25.17
CA ILE A 228 15.73 1.00 24.36
C ILE A 228 14.95 1.57 23.17
N SER A 229 14.00 0.82 22.59
CA SER A 229 13.10 1.37 21.56
C SER A 229 12.29 2.56 22.08
N LEU A 230 11.76 2.47 23.30
CA LEU A 230 11.03 3.56 23.93
C LEU A 230 11.95 4.75 24.25
N PHE A 231 13.13 4.48 24.81
CA PHE A 231 14.14 5.51 25.04
C PHE A 231 14.50 6.27 23.75
N PHE A 232 14.78 5.55 22.66
CA PHE A 232 15.06 6.16 21.36
C PHE A 232 13.88 6.93 20.80
N PHE A 233 12.66 6.41 20.96
CA PHE A 233 11.45 7.10 20.54
C PHE A 233 11.33 8.46 21.26
N GLU A 234 11.50 8.48 22.58
CA GLU A 234 11.38 9.68 23.40
C GLU A 234 12.48 10.71 23.08
N GLU A 235 13.73 10.25 22.92
CA GLU A 235 14.86 11.13 22.56
C GLU A 235 14.72 11.73 21.15
N ILE A 236 14.32 10.92 20.16
CA ILE A 236 14.12 11.39 18.78
C ILE A 236 12.89 12.31 18.67
N MET A 237 11.84 12.07 19.46
CA MET A 237 10.67 12.94 19.49
C MET A 237 10.93 14.28 20.18
N SER A 238 11.80 14.31 21.20
CA SER A 238 12.07 15.50 22.00
C SER A 238 13.15 16.39 21.41
N ASN A 239 14.09 15.81 20.65
CA ASN A 239 15.29 16.49 20.20
C ASN A 239 15.63 16.13 18.74
N GLU A 240 16.18 17.07 17.99
CA GLU A 240 16.80 16.81 16.68
C GLU A 240 18.19 16.15 16.85
N ILE A 241 18.23 14.97 17.49
CA ILE A 241 19.48 14.24 17.74
C ILE A 241 19.79 13.32 16.56
N LYS A 242 21.02 13.43 16.04
CA LYS A 242 21.56 12.48 15.06
C LYS A 242 21.65 11.09 15.68
N ILE A 243 21.18 10.07 14.97
CA ILE A 243 21.14 8.67 15.45
C ILE A 243 22.53 8.19 15.92
N SER A 244 23.61 8.56 15.20
CA SER A 244 24.98 8.21 15.60
C SER A 244 25.36 8.78 16.97
N LYS A 245 24.99 10.03 17.27
CA LYS A 245 25.20 10.65 18.59
C LYS A 245 24.40 9.94 19.68
N LEU A 246 23.15 9.58 19.39
CA LEU A 246 22.28 8.85 20.32
C LEU A 246 22.86 7.46 20.65
N VAL A 247 23.36 6.74 19.65
CA VAL A 247 23.99 5.43 19.84
C VAL A 247 25.29 5.54 20.65
N MET A 248 26.11 6.55 20.38
CA MET A 248 27.34 6.79 21.16
C MET A 248 27.04 7.19 22.60
N ARG A 249 26.03 8.02 22.84
CA ARG A 249 25.55 8.34 24.20
C ARG A 249 25.06 7.09 24.91
N LEU A 250 24.25 6.25 24.25
CA LEU A 250 23.81 4.97 24.84
C LEU A 250 24.99 4.07 25.20
N LYS A 251 25.99 3.97 24.31
CA LYS A 251 27.21 3.20 24.57
C LYS A 251 27.95 3.70 25.82
N ASP A 252 28.17 5.00 25.91
CA ASP A 252 28.88 5.61 27.04
C ASP A 252 28.10 5.44 28.35
N ASN A 253 26.77 5.61 28.30
CA ASN A 253 25.86 5.39 29.42
C ASN A 253 25.87 3.94 29.90
N VAL A 254 25.93 2.97 28.99
CA VAL A 254 26.07 1.53 29.32
C VAL A 254 27.41 1.23 29.99
N GLN A 255 28.51 1.81 29.47
CA GLN A 255 29.85 1.60 30.03
C GLN A 255 29.99 2.21 31.44
N LYS A 256 29.44 3.41 31.64
CA LYS A 256 29.50 4.14 32.92
C LYS A 256 28.38 3.73 33.89
N ASN A 257 27.38 3.01 33.40
CA ASN A 257 26.14 2.68 34.14
C ASN A 257 25.45 3.94 34.70
N ILE A 258 25.30 4.97 33.86
CA ILE A 258 24.66 6.25 34.20
C ILE A 258 23.54 6.55 33.20
N GLU A 259 22.50 7.27 33.63
CA GLU A 259 21.40 7.73 32.76
C GLU A 259 20.78 6.63 31.86
N LEU A 260 20.75 5.39 32.35
CA LEU A 260 20.08 4.30 31.68
C LEU A 260 18.58 4.29 32.05
N PRO A 261 17.69 3.86 31.14
CA PRO A 261 16.28 3.70 31.47
C PRO A 261 16.11 2.81 32.71
N GLN A 262 15.36 3.30 33.70
CA GLN A 262 15.17 2.63 34.99
C GLN A 262 14.53 1.24 34.87
N GLN A 263 13.87 0.97 33.74
CA GLN A 263 13.26 -0.33 33.44
C GLN A 263 14.29 -1.42 33.09
N LEU A 264 15.55 -1.07 32.83
CA LEU A 264 16.61 -2.05 32.57
C LEU A 264 17.04 -2.71 33.89
N THR A 265 17.02 -4.04 33.93
CA THR A 265 17.52 -4.80 35.08
C THR A 265 19.05 -4.84 35.09
N GLN A 266 19.66 -5.19 36.23
CA GLN A 266 21.10 -5.43 36.31
C GLN A 266 21.58 -6.53 35.35
N LYS A 267 20.73 -7.52 35.07
CA LYS A 267 21.01 -8.54 34.06
C LYS A 267 21.08 -7.92 32.66
N ASP A 268 20.11 -7.06 32.32
CA ASP A 268 20.06 -6.37 31.02
C ASP A 268 21.30 -5.49 30.81
N ILE A 269 21.70 -4.75 31.83
CA ILE A 269 22.89 -3.88 31.80
C ILE A 269 24.16 -4.70 31.56
N LYS A 270 24.33 -5.85 32.24
CA LYS A 270 25.47 -6.75 32.02
C LYS A 270 25.51 -7.28 30.58
N VAL A 271 24.37 -7.61 29.98
CA VAL A 271 24.30 -8.03 28.57
C VAL A 271 24.75 -6.90 27.64
N LEU A 272 24.27 -5.68 27.86
CA LEU A 272 24.68 -4.51 27.09
C LEU A 272 26.18 -4.23 27.24
N GLN A 273 26.73 -4.29 28.46
CA GLN A 273 28.16 -4.10 28.70
C GLN A 273 29.01 -5.17 28.00
N GLN A 274 28.58 -6.42 28.03
CA GLN A 274 29.25 -7.50 27.30
C GLN A 274 29.25 -7.23 25.78
N MET A 275 28.12 -6.80 25.22
CA MET A 275 28.06 -6.40 23.80
C MET A 275 29.00 -5.24 23.48
N VAL A 276 29.07 -4.22 24.33
CA VAL A 276 29.97 -3.07 24.10
C VAL A 276 31.44 -3.50 24.13
N ASN A 277 31.80 -4.41 25.03
CA ASN A 277 33.20 -4.80 25.25
C ASN A 277 33.68 -5.89 24.30
N GLN A 278 32.80 -6.84 23.92
CA GLN A 278 33.16 -8.02 23.13
C GLN A 278 32.75 -7.89 21.66
N ASP A 279 31.71 -7.11 21.36
CA ASP A 279 31.07 -7.05 20.05
C ASP A 279 30.70 -5.61 19.67
N LYS A 280 31.64 -4.67 19.86
CA LYS A 280 31.42 -3.22 19.69
C LYS A 280 30.75 -2.86 18.37
N ASP A 281 31.18 -3.46 17.25
CA ASP A 281 30.62 -3.15 15.93
C ASP A 281 29.18 -3.67 15.78
N LYS A 282 28.87 -4.84 16.36
CA LYS A 282 27.49 -5.35 16.39
C LYS A 282 26.61 -4.49 17.29
N PHE A 283 27.13 -4.01 18.43
CA PHE A 283 26.42 -3.04 19.28
C PHE A 283 26.06 -1.78 18.48
N ILE A 284 27.06 -1.17 17.84
CA ILE A 284 26.87 0.06 17.06
C ILE A 284 25.89 -0.18 15.91
N LYS A 285 26.07 -1.25 15.13
CA LYS A 285 25.16 -1.59 14.01
C LYS A 285 23.73 -1.83 14.51
N TYR A 286 23.55 -2.67 15.53
CA TYR A 286 22.23 -3.02 16.05
C TYR A 286 21.46 -1.78 16.49
N PHE A 287 22.07 -0.93 17.32
CA PHE A 287 21.40 0.26 17.83
C PHE A 287 21.29 1.37 16.76
N THR A 288 22.18 1.42 15.78
CA THR A 288 21.98 2.29 14.61
C THR A 288 20.76 1.86 13.79
N ASP A 289 20.64 0.56 13.49
CA ASP A 289 19.48 -0.02 12.81
C ASP A 289 18.19 0.23 13.61
N LEU A 290 18.24 0.09 14.94
CA LEU A 290 17.10 0.39 15.82
C LEU A 290 16.72 1.87 15.77
N GLY A 291 17.67 2.79 15.89
CA GLY A 291 17.41 4.22 15.78
C GLY A 291 16.80 4.61 14.43
N LYS A 292 17.27 4.01 13.33
CA LYS A 292 16.70 4.20 11.99
C LYS A 292 15.27 3.67 11.89
N LEU A 293 15.01 2.47 12.43
CA LEU A 293 13.65 1.90 12.51
C LEU A 293 12.71 2.82 13.31
N ILE A 294 13.13 3.29 14.48
CA ILE A 294 12.31 4.18 15.33
C ILE A 294 12.04 5.51 14.63
N LYS A 295 13.05 6.12 14.01
CA LYS A 295 12.87 7.36 13.22
C LYS A 295 11.85 7.14 12.08
N LEU A 296 11.96 6.03 11.35
CA LEU A 296 11.01 5.71 10.30
C LEU A 296 9.59 5.46 10.86
N LEU A 297 9.47 4.73 11.98
CA LEU A 297 8.18 4.50 12.64
C LEU A 297 7.51 5.81 13.08
N ILE A 298 8.27 6.78 13.58
CA ILE A 298 7.77 8.13 13.91
C ILE A 298 7.18 8.80 12.68
N ILE A 299 7.95 8.87 11.59
CA ILE A 299 7.53 9.53 10.34
C ILE A 299 6.31 8.82 9.74
N THR A 300 6.38 7.50 9.59
CA THR A 300 5.30 6.69 9.01
C THR A 300 4.03 6.78 9.86
N SER A 301 4.14 6.76 11.19
CA SER A 301 2.98 6.90 12.10
C SER A 301 2.31 8.27 11.95
N ASN A 302 3.09 9.35 11.83
CA ASN A 302 2.56 10.69 11.59
C ASN A 302 1.76 10.76 10.28
N ILE A 303 2.31 10.20 9.19
CA ILE A 303 1.62 10.14 7.89
C ILE A 303 0.32 9.35 8.00
N HIS A 304 0.40 8.14 8.56
CA HIS A 304 -0.75 7.25 8.68
C HIS A 304 -1.83 7.86 9.56
N LYS A 305 -1.48 8.49 10.68
CA LYS A 305 -2.42 9.19 11.56
C LYS A 305 -3.08 10.36 10.83
N LYS A 306 -2.30 11.18 10.11
CA LYS A 306 -2.79 12.32 9.32
C LYS A 306 -3.84 11.92 8.28
N ILE A 307 -3.71 10.74 7.68
CA ILE A 307 -4.69 10.23 6.69
C ILE A 307 -5.62 9.15 7.26
N GLY A 308 -5.58 8.89 8.58
CA GLY A 308 -6.36 7.83 9.23
C GLY A 308 -6.12 6.41 8.72
N ALA A 309 -4.95 6.13 8.15
CA ALA A 309 -4.56 4.81 7.65
C ALA A 309 -4.08 3.90 8.79
N THR A 310 -4.27 2.59 8.60
CA THR A 310 -3.68 1.57 9.45
C THR A 310 -2.25 1.28 9.04
N LEU A 311 -1.37 1.09 10.04
CA LEU A 311 0.02 0.72 9.79
C LEU A 311 0.10 -0.75 9.35
N VAL A 312 0.79 -1.01 8.25
CA VAL A 312 1.06 -2.38 7.77
C VAL A 312 2.55 -2.63 7.85
N ILE A 313 2.94 -3.62 8.66
CA ILE A 313 4.33 -3.85 9.05
C ILE A 313 5.17 -4.44 7.91
N LYS A 314 4.60 -5.33 7.09
CA LYS A 314 5.37 -6.01 6.03
C LYS A 314 6.02 -5.05 5.02
N PRO A 315 5.30 -4.10 4.40
CA PRO A 315 5.94 -3.13 3.50
C PRO A 315 7.01 -2.27 4.20
N LEU A 316 6.83 -1.96 5.48
CA LEU A 316 7.81 -1.23 6.27
C LEU A 316 9.10 -2.04 6.48
N THR A 317 8.97 -3.33 6.81
CA THR A 317 10.13 -4.20 6.99
C THR A 317 10.85 -4.44 5.67
N ASP A 318 10.12 -4.64 4.57
CA ASP A 318 10.71 -4.85 3.25
C ASP A 318 11.54 -3.63 2.83
N PHE A 319 10.99 -2.42 3.01
CA PHE A 319 11.71 -1.17 2.77
C PHE A 319 12.97 -1.00 3.63
N LEU A 320 12.93 -1.41 4.90
CA LEU A 320 14.10 -1.34 5.79
C LEU A 320 15.17 -2.37 5.41
N GLU A 321 14.76 -3.58 5.01
CA GLU A 321 15.68 -4.64 4.57
C GLU A 321 16.39 -4.27 3.27
N GLU A 322 15.69 -3.67 2.31
CA GLU A 322 16.28 -3.10 1.09
C GLU A 322 17.34 -2.03 1.39
N LYS A 323 17.26 -1.37 2.56
CA LYS A 323 18.25 -0.40 3.06
C LYS A 323 19.30 -1.03 3.99
N GLY A 324 19.37 -2.36 4.09
CA GLY A 324 20.33 -3.08 4.94
C GLY A 324 20.05 -3.01 6.44
N ILE A 325 18.85 -2.57 6.84
CA ILE A 325 18.41 -2.44 8.23
C ILE A 325 17.60 -3.69 8.60
N ASN A 326 18.16 -4.55 9.45
CA ASN A 326 17.52 -5.82 9.80
C ASN A 326 17.72 -6.24 11.28
N LEU A 327 18.27 -5.34 12.11
CA LEU A 327 18.57 -5.60 13.52
C LEU A 327 19.41 -6.88 13.73
N LEU A 328 20.31 -7.19 12.78
CA LEU A 328 21.15 -8.40 12.78
C LEU A 328 20.33 -9.70 12.84
N SER A 329 19.14 -9.70 12.24
CA SER A 329 18.21 -10.83 12.26
C SER A 329 17.76 -11.25 10.86
N THR A 330 17.20 -12.46 10.73
CA THR A 330 16.58 -12.93 9.48
C THR A 330 15.29 -12.16 9.20
N SER A 331 14.82 -12.09 7.96
CA SER A 331 13.60 -11.34 7.60
C SER A 331 12.37 -11.72 8.43
N ALA A 332 12.15 -13.01 8.67
CA ALA A 332 11.05 -13.46 9.54
C ALA A 332 11.17 -12.94 10.98
N ASN A 333 12.38 -12.99 11.56
CA ASN A 333 12.64 -12.50 12.91
C ASN A 333 12.61 -10.97 12.97
N PHE A 334 13.12 -10.29 11.95
CA PHE A 334 13.08 -8.84 11.83
C PHE A 334 11.63 -8.34 11.78
N HIS A 335 10.80 -8.94 10.93
CA HIS A 335 9.37 -8.64 10.87
C HIS A 335 8.68 -8.84 12.24
N LYS A 336 8.97 -9.95 12.93
CA LYS A 336 8.46 -10.18 14.30
C LYS A 336 8.96 -9.12 15.29
N ASN A 337 10.24 -8.78 15.24
CA ASN A 337 10.85 -7.76 16.09
C ASN A 337 10.18 -6.39 15.89
N VAL A 338 9.88 -6.00 14.64
CA VAL A 338 9.19 -4.75 14.35
C VAL A 338 7.75 -4.77 14.90
N ILE A 339 7.02 -5.89 14.77
CA ILE A 339 5.70 -6.05 15.39
C ILE A 339 5.79 -5.84 16.90
N ASP A 340 6.72 -6.53 17.57
CA ASP A 340 6.89 -6.46 19.03
C ASP A 340 7.22 -5.05 19.50
N ILE A 341 8.07 -4.33 18.76
CA ILE A 341 8.45 -2.94 19.04
C ILE A 341 7.23 -2.04 18.90
N VAL A 342 6.51 -2.12 17.78
CA VAL A 342 5.31 -1.29 17.54
C VAL A 342 4.24 -1.54 18.61
N ASP A 343 3.99 -2.80 18.95
CA ASP A 343 3.01 -3.16 19.98
C ASP A 343 3.42 -2.70 21.37
N PHE A 344 4.71 -2.74 21.70
CA PHE A 344 5.23 -2.22 22.95
C PHE A 344 5.09 -0.70 23.03
N LEU A 345 5.53 0.02 21.99
CA LEU A 345 5.43 1.48 21.94
C LEU A 345 3.98 1.95 22.00
N LYS A 346 3.06 1.24 21.34
CA LYS A 346 1.63 1.54 21.40
C LYS A 346 0.99 1.30 22.77
N LYS A 347 1.55 0.40 23.59
CA LYS A 347 1.12 0.16 24.97
C LYS A 347 1.75 1.13 25.99
N SER A 348 2.69 1.97 25.54
CA SER A 348 3.30 2.99 26.38
C SER A 348 2.38 4.20 26.59
N ARG A 349 2.87 5.23 27.30
CA ARG A 349 2.23 6.55 27.43
C ARG A 349 1.98 7.28 26.10
N HIS A 350 2.55 6.78 25.00
CA HIS A 350 2.42 7.35 23.65
C HIS A 350 1.43 6.57 22.77
N SER A 351 0.47 5.86 23.37
CA SER A 351 -0.52 5.06 22.64
C SER A 351 -1.23 5.83 21.52
N ASP A 352 -1.61 7.09 21.77
CA ASP A 352 -2.31 7.94 20.82
C ASP A 352 -1.44 8.37 19.62
N PHE A 353 -0.12 8.28 19.73
CA PHE A 353 0.78 8.63 18.64
C PHE A 353 0.70 7.60 17.50
N PHE A 354 0.60 6.31 17.85
CA PHE A 354 0.68 5.23 16.87
C PHE A 354 -0.70 4.90 16.27
N PRO A 355 -0.82 4.82 14.93
CA PRO A 355 -2.04 4.35 14.30
C PRO A 355 -2.36 2.89 14.67
N ASN A 356 -3.60 2.48 14.43
CA ASN A 356 -3.95 1.06 14.51
C ASN A 356 -3.16 0.27 13.46
N ARG A 357 -2.49 -0.81 13.87
CA ARG A 357 -1.84 -1.71 12.91
C ARG A 357 -2.87 -2.69 12.33
N SER A 358 -2.65 -3.12 11.10
CA SER A 358 -3.43 -4.20 10.50
C SER A 358 -3.03 -5.54 11.14
N THR A 359 -4.00 -6.25 11.72
CA THR A 359 -3.87 -7.65 12.13
C THR A 359 -4.46 -8.52 11.03
N ALA A 360 -3.63 -9.03 10.12
CA ALA A 360 -4.10 -10.02 9.16
C ALA A 360 -4.40 -11.33 9.91
N SER A 361 -5.67 -11.60 10.19
CA SER A 361 -6.11 -12.92 10.66
C SER A 361 -6.21 -13.83 9.44
N LYS A 362 -5.36 -14.86 9.37
CA LYS A 362 -5.31 -15.78 8.21
C LYS A 362 -6.44 -16.82 8.22
N ASP A 363 -7.20 -16.95 9.31
CA ASP A 363 -8.15 -18.05 9.51
C ASP A 363 -9.60 -17.57 9.70
N GLN A 364 -10.07 -16.68 8.82
CA GLN A 364 -11.44 -16.15 8.92
C GLN A 364 -12.45 -16.89 8.03
N PRO A 365 -13.64 -17.26 8.55
CA PRO A 365 -14.76 -17.84 7.78
C PRO A 365 -15.17 -17.02 6.55
N LYS A 366 -15.76 -17.66 5.53
CA LYS A 366 -16.16 -17.03 4.25
C LYS A 366 -17.09 -15.81 4.42
N ASP A 367 -17.99 -15.81 5.40
CA ASP A 367 -18.88 -14.67 5.66
C ASP A 367 -18.12 -13.47 6.22
N GLN A 368 -17.07 -13.70 7.00
CA GLN A 368 -16.14 -12.65 7.43
C GLN A 368 -15.34 -12.12 6.24
N LEU A 369 -15.02 -12.92 5.22
CA LEU A 369 -14.38 -12.43 3.99
C LEU A 369 -15.25 -11.42 3.23
N LYS A 370 -16.58 -11.63 3.17
CA LYS A 370 -17.50 -10.68 2.53
C LYS A 370 -17.60 -9.38 3.32
N ALA A 371 -17.71 -9.46 4.64
CA ALA A 371 -17.64 -8.28 5.52
C ALA A 371 -16.30 -7.54 5.35
N ASN A 372 -15.18 -8.27 5.30
CA ASN A 372 -13.84 -7.74 5.06
C ASN A 372 -13.71 -7.06 3.68
N ARG A 373 -14.40 -7.54 2.64
CA ARG A 373 -14.45 -6.85 1.34
C ARG A 373 -15.19 -5.51 1.43
N ILE A 374 -16.31 -5.45 2.15
CA ILE A 374 -17.05 -4.19 2.37
C ILE A 374 -16.18 -3.22 3.19
N ILE A 375 -15.64 -3.69 4.32
CA ILE A 375 -14.73 -2.93 5.17
C ILE A 375 -13.51 -2.45 4.36
N SER A 376 -12.99 -3.29 3.47
CA SER A 376 -11.89 -2.92 2.57
C SER A 376 -12.29 -1.81 1.60
N ARG A 377 -13.47 -1.88 0.97
CA ARG A 377 -13.97 -0.82 0.07
C ARG A 377 -14.19 0.49 0.81
N GLU A 378 -14.79 0.46 1.99
CA GLU A 378 -14.98 1.65 2.82
C GLU A 378 -13.64 2.23 3.29
N TYR A 379 -12.72 1.38 3.72
CA TYR A 379 -11.36 1.79 4.09
C TYR A 379 -10.65 2.47 2.91
N ARG A 380 -10.65 1.86 1.73
CA ARG A 380 -10.10 2.44 0.49
C ARG A 380 -10.69 3.81 0.21
N LYS A 381 -12.02 3.93 0.32
CA LYS A 381 -12.75 5.18 0.11
C LYS A 381 -12.33 6.24 1.14
N ILE A 382 -12.23 5.89 2.42
CA ILE A 382 -11.82 6.82 3.48
C ILE A 382 -10.42 7.34 3.23
N ILE A 383 -9.44 6.44 3.04
CA ILE A 383 -8.05 6.82 2.82
C ILE A 383 -7.90 7.61 1.53
N GLY A 384 -8.49 7.15 0.42
CA GLY A 384 -8.47 7.87 -0.86
C GLY A 384 -9.08 9.27 -0.77
N SER A 385 -10.18 9.44 -0.03
CA SER A 385 -10.81 10.74 0.19
C SER A 385 -9.95 11.66 1.07
N LYS A 386 -9.32 11.11 2.12
CA LYS A 386 -8.40 11.88 2.98
C LYS A 386 -7.14 12.32 2.24
N LEU A 387 -6.60 11.47 1.38
CA LEU A 387 -5.49 11.82 0.48
C LEU A 387 -5.91 12.91 -0.51
N LEU A 388 -7.12 12.81 -1.07
CA LEU A 388 -7.66 13.85 -1.96
C LEU A 388 -7.81 15.20 -1.23
N LEU A 389 -8.34 15.20 0.00
CA LEU A 389 -8.42 16.40 0.84
C LEU A 389 -7.05 16.96 1.17
N TYR A 390 -6.09 16.10 1.51
CA TYR A 390 -4.71 16.50 1.74
C TYR A 390 -4.12 17.15 0.48
N ALA A 391 -4.31 16.55 -0.70
CA ALA A 391 -3.85 17.10 -1.96
C ALA A 391 -4.44 18.50 -2.23
N ILE A 392 -5.76 18.66 -2.08
CA ILE A 392 -6.43 19.96 -2.26
C ILE A 392 -5.86 21.04 -1.32
N LYS A 393 -5.54 20.67 -0.08
CA LYS A 393 -5.00 21.59 0.94
C LYS A 393 -3.56 22.03 0.69
N ASN A 394 -2.74 21.19 0.05
CA ASN A 394 -1.28 21.42 0.00
C ASN A 394 -0.76 21.73 -1.40
N ILE A 395 -1.41 21.28 -2.47
CA ILE A 395 -0.91 21.48 -3.84
C ILE A 395 -0.78 22.97 -4.20
N TYR A 396 0.34 23.33 -4.82
CA TYR A 396 0.77 24.70 -5.13
C TYR A 396 0.71 25.63 -3.91
N GLY A 397 1.22 25.17 -2.77
CA GLY A 397 1.18 25.93 -1.51
C GLY A 397 -0.25 26.22 -1.02
N GLY A 398 -1.18 25.31 -1.27
CA GLY A 398 -2.58 25.47 -0.87
C GLY A 398 -3.38 26.46 -1.74
N LYS A 399 -2.98 26.69 -2.99
CA LYS A 399 -3.65 27.60 -3.93
C LYS A 399 -5.18 27.42 -4.00
N TYR A 400 -5.65 26.17 -3.89
CA TYR A 400 -7.06 25.84 -3.99
C TYR A 400 -7.81 25.87 -2.65
N PHE A 401 -7.11 26.09 -1.54
CA PHE A 401 -7.68 26.03 -0.19
C PHE A 401 -7.41 27.35 0.55
N LYS A 402 -8.43 28.22 0.62
CA LYS A 402 -8.37 29.51 1.32
C LYS A 402 -9.50 29.61 2.34
N ASP A 403 -9.21 30.17 3.51
CA ASP A 403 -10.17 30.38 4.60
C ASP A 403 -10.92 29.10 5.00
N GLY A 404 -10.20 27.97 5.01
CA GLY A 404 -10.78 26.66 5.32
C GLY A 404 -11.63 26.03 4.21
N LYS A 405 -11.70 26.65 3.02
CA LYS A 405 -12.57 26.24 1.91
C LYS A 405 -11.74 25.87 0.69
N GLY A 406 -11.79 24.61 0.28
CA GLY A 406 -11.28 24.20 -1.03
C GLY A 406 -12.23 24.69 -2.11
N LYS A 407 -11.78 25.41 -3.14
CA LYS A 407 -12.65 26.03 -4.16
C LYS A 407 -12.23 25.71 -5.58
N CYS A 408 -13.19 25.37 -6.43
CA CYS A 408 -13.04 25.46 -7.88
C CYS A 408 -12.89 26.94 -8.28
N LEU A 409 -11.71 27.32 -8.80
CA LEU A 409 -11.43 28.71 -9.17
C LEU A 409 -12.37 29.25 -10.25
N GLU A 410 -12.84 28.38 -11.15
CA GLU A 410 -13.78 28.77 -12.20
C GLU A 410 -15.17 29.09 -11.64
N CYS A 411 -15.64 28.32 -10.64
CA CYS A 411 -16.87 28.67 -9.93
C CYS A 411 -16.74 30.02 -9.21
N SER A 412 -15.59 30.29 -8.58
CA SER A 412 -15.36 31.56 -7.89
C SER A 412 -15.36 32.74 -8.85
N LYS A 413 -14.77 32.60 -10.04
CA LYS A 413 -14.82 33.64 -11.10
C LYS A 413 -16.24 33.92 -11.58
N GLU A 414 -17.10 32.89 -11.59
CA GLU A 414 -18.50 33.00 -11.99
C GLU A 414 -19.44 33.44 -10.86
N GLY A 415 -18.91 33.66 -9.63
CA GLY A 415 -19.71 34.07 -8.48
C GLY A 415 -20.59 32.96 -7.88
N LEU A 416 -20.30 31.68 -8.14
CA LEU A 416 -21.05 30.54 -7.62
C LEU A 416 -20.58 30.20 -6.19
N VAL A 417 -21.49 29.80 -5.30
CA VAL A 417 -21.24 29.67 -3.85
C VAL A 417 -21.28 28.22 -3.37
N ILE A 418 -22.39 27.51 -3.59
CA ILE A 418 -22.71 26.16 -3.08
C ILE A 418 -21.80 25.10 -3.70
N ASN A 419 -21.44 25.25 -4.97
CA ASN A 419 -20.70 24.25 -5.75
C ASN A 419 -19.18 24.39 -5.72
N THR A 420 -18.64 25.12 -4.75
CA THR A 420 -17.20 25.40 -4.70
C THR A 420 -16.50 24.61 -3.63
N ASP A 421 -17.16 24.33 -2.52
CA ASP A 421 -16.55 23.88 -1.26
C ASP A 421 -16.24 22.37 -1.23
N ILE A 422 -15.29 21.98 -0.38
CA ILE A 422 -14.94 20.59 -0.04
C ILE A 422 -16.13 19.79 0.51
N SER A 423 -17.24 20.44 0.88
CA SER A 423 -18.48 19.75 1.19
C SER A 423 -19.01 18.89 0.02
N ARG A 424 -18.58 19.17 -1.22
CA ARG A 424 -18.85 18.34 -2.40
C ARG A 424 -17.57 17.72 -2.96
N LEU A 425 -16.71 17.19 -2.10
CA LEU A 425 -15.43 16.56 -2.49
C LEU A 425 -15.56 15.58 -3.67
N SER A 426 -16.61 14.77 -3.69
CA SER A 426 -16.84 13.79 -4.77
C SER A 426 -17.09 14.42 -6.14
N ALA A 427 -17.45 15.71 -6.17
CA ALA A 427 -17.66 16.52 -7.37
C ALA A 427 -16.45 17.40 -7.73
N LEU A 428 -15.35 17.33 -6.97
CA LEU A 428 -14.08 17.98 -7.30
C LEU A 428 -13.14 16.97 -7.97
N GLU A 429 -12.50 17.39 -9.05
CA GLU A 429 -11.65 16.55 -9.89
C GLU A 429 -10.35 17.29 -10.24
N PHE A 430 -9.25 16.55 -10.33
CA PHE A 430 -7.96 17.07 -10.79
C PHE A 430 -7.85 16.88 -12.31
N HIS A 431 -7.86 17.98 -13.05
CA HIS A 431 -7.79 18.01 -14.51
C HIS A 431 -6.36 18.29 -14.99
N HIS A 432 -5.88 17.52 -15.98
CA HIS A 432 -4.56 17.70 -16.59
C HIS A 432 -4.64 18.71 -17.73
N LYS A 433 -3.67 19.61 -17.85
CA LYS A 433 -3.62 20.55 -18.99
C LYS A 433 -3.36 19.87 -20.34
N LYS A 434 -2.67 18.73 -20.34
CA LYS A 434 -2.27 17.97 -21.54
C LYS A 434 -2.98 16.60 -21.56
N GLU A 435 -2.98 15.93 -22.72
CA GLU A 435 -3.49 14.55 -22.83
C GLU A 435 -2.84 13.63 -21.78
N LYS A 436 -3.68 12.80 -21.16
CA LYS A 436 -3.42 12.19 -19.84
C LYS A 436 -2.40 11.06 -19.90
N LYS A 437 -1.57 10.95 -18.86
CA LYS A 437 -0.96 9.68 -18.43
C LYS A 437 -1.58 9.12 -17.16
N ILE A 438 -2.09 9.96 -16.27
CA ILE A 438 -2.51 9.58 -14.91
C ILE A 438 -3.84 10.26 -14.54
N GLU A 439 -4.69 9.66 -13.70
CA GLU A 439 -5.89 10.31 -13.15
C GLU A 439 -5.86 10.33 -11.62
N PHE A 440 -5.74 11.52 -11.01
CA PHE A 440 -5.69 11.69 -9.55
C PHE A 440 -7.08 11.69 -8.90
N ASN A 441 -7.78 10.56 -8.99
CA ASN A 441 -9.01 10.30 -8.24
C ASN A 441 -8.73 9.53 -6.93
N GLU A 442 -9.72 9.41 -6.04
CA GLU A 442 -9.56 8.76 -4.73
C GLU A 442 -9.03 7.32 -4.83
N SER A 443 -9.46 6.56 -5.84
CA SER A 443 -9.05 5.17 -6.03
C SER A 443 -7.58 5.10 -6.43
N TYR A 444 -7.16 5.97 -7.35
CA TYR A 444 -5.77 6.06 -7.77
C TYR A 444 -4.87 6.54 -6.63
N LEU A 445 -5.27 7.56 -5.87
CA LEU A 445 -4.50 8.05 -4.72
C LEU A 445 -4.34 6.96 -3.65
N TYR A 446 -5.38 6.18 -3.38
CA TYR A 446 -5.27 5.02 -2.50
C TYR A 446 -4.29 3.98 -3.04
N HIS A 447 -4.34 3.69 -4.34
CA HIS A 447 -3.41 2.74 -4.97
C HIS A 447 -1.97 3.20 -4.85
N LEU A 448 -1.71 4.46 -5.21
CA LEU A 448 -0.42 5.11 -5.09
C LEU A 448 0.11 5.04 -3.65
N PHE A 449 -0.75 5.30 -2.65
CA PHE A 449 -0.41 5.11 -1.24
C PHE A 449 -0.13 3.65 -0.89
N SER A 450 -0.98 2.72 -1.35
CA SER A 450 -0.84 1.30 -1.04
C SER A 450 0.52 0.74 -1.48
N GLU A 451 1.00 1.15 -2.65
CA GLU A 451 2.29 0.77 -3.23
C GLU A 451 3.47 1.46 -2.53
N ASN A 452 3.27 2.68 -2.04
CA ASN A 452 4.33 3.52 -1.48
C ASN A 452 4.18 3.77 0.04
N ARG A 453 3.42 2.94 0.76
CA ARG A 453 3.05 3.22 2.16
C ARG A 453 4.25 3.22 3.13
N ALA A 454 5.35 2.57 2.74
CA ALA A 454 6.59 2.56 3.50
C ALA A 454 7.44 3.83 3.27
N ASN A 455 7.14 4.62 2.22
CA ASN A 455 7.88 5.82 1.89
C ASN A 455 7.66 6.90 2.98
N PRO A 456 8.71 7.34 3.71
CA PRO A 456 8.60 8.37 4.74
C PRO A 456 8.21 9.74 4.21
N ASN A 457 8.31 9.97 2.90
CA ASN A 457 7.98 11.25 2.26
C ASN A 457 6.79 11.09 1.31
N PHE A 458 5.93 10.09 1.53
CA PHE A 458 4.84 9.75 0.61
C PHE A 458 3.94 10.94 0.26
N LEU A 459 3.54 11.73 1.27
CA LEU A 459 2.63 12.85 1.06
C LEU A 459 3.29 13.95 0.21
N ASP A 460 4.55 14.29 0.49
CA ASP A 460 5.30 15.28 -0.27
C ASP A 460 5.57 14.79 -1.70
N TYR A 461 5.94 13.51 -1.85
CA TYR A 461 6.08 12.85 -3.13
C TYR A 461 4.79 12.95 -3.97
N MET A 462 3.63 12.65 -3.35
CA MET A 462 2.33 12.75 -4.01
C MET A 462 2.04 14.18 -4.48
N ILE A 463 2.31 15.19 -3.65
CA ILE A 463 2.12 16.60 -4.05
C ILE A 463 3.04 16.97 -5.20
N LYS A 464 4.35 16.69 -5.10
CA LYS A 464 5.32 16.96 -6.16
C LYS A 464 4.95 16.28 -7.47
N LEU A 465 4.48 15.03 -7.42
CA LEU A 465 3.99 14.31 -8.59
C LEU A 465 2.81 15.05 -9.24
N MET A 466 1.80 15.42 -8.46
CA MET A 466 0.64 16.16 -8.98
C MET A 466 1.00 17.53 -9.56
N GLU A 467 1.93 18.26 -8.92
CA GLU A 467 2.42 19.55 -9.41
C GLU A 467 3.21 19.41 -10.71
N SER A 468 4.04 18.36 -10.83
CA SER A 468 4.79 18.04 -12.05
C SER A 468 3.88 17.71 -13.23
N GLU A 469 2.73 17.08 -12.96
CA GLU A 469 1.67 16.81 -13.94
C GLU A 469 0.79 18.04 -14.24
N ASN A 470 1.07 19.18 -13.61
CA ASN A 470 0.41 20.48 -13.81
C ASN A 470 -1.13 20.39 -13.69
N VAL A 471 -1.60 19.60 -12.71
CA VAL A 471 -3.02 19.37 -12.51
C VAL A 471 -3.72 20.61 -11.97
N LYS A 472 -5.01 20.77 -12.30
CA LYS A 472 -5.87 21.84 -11.79
C LYS A 472 -7.07 21.26 -11.08
N LEU A 473 -7.38 21.77 -9.90
CA LEU A 473 -8.65 21.44 -9.23
C LEU A 473 -9.80 22.14 -9.94
N VAL A 474 -10.76 21.37 -10.44
CA VAL A 474 -11.98 21.86 -11.09
C VAL A 474 -13.18 21.08 -10.57
N CYS A 475 -14.36 21.70 -10.54
CA CYS A 475 -15.58 20.95 -10.26
C CYS A 475 -16.01 20.15 -11.51
N ARG A 476 -16.78 19.08 -11.33
CA ARG A 476 -17.24 18.21 -12.40
C ARG A 476 -18.06 18.96 -13.46
N ASN A 477 -18.83 19.97 -13.06
CA ASN A 477 -19.54 20.84 -14.01
C ASN A 477 -18.57 21.57 -14.95
N HIS A 478 -17.58 22.27 -14.41
CA HIS A 478 -16.55 22.95 -15.21
C HIS A 478 -15.67 21.97 -15.96
N HIS A 479 -15.42 20.78 -15.40
CA HIS A 479 -14.67 19.74 -16.09
C HIS A 479 -15.38 19.33 -17.40
N LYS A 480 -16.69 19.06 -17.32
CA LYS A 480 -17.52 18.73 -18.48
C LYS A 480 -17.63 19.87 -19.49
N VAL A 481 -17.92 21.09 -19.03
CA VAL A 481 -18.15 22.25 -19.91
C VAL A 481 -16.85 22.70 -20.58
N LYS A 482 -15.77 22.84 -19.81
CA LYS A 482 -14.54 23.46 -20.31
C LYS A 482 -13.63 22.49 -21.04
N TYR A 483 -13.64 21.19 -20.71
CA TYR A 483 -12.61 20.28 -21.24
C TYR A 483 -13.15 19.11 -22.04
N HIS A 484 -14.32 18.56 -21.70
CA HIS A 484 -14.85 17.38 -22.41
C HIS A 484 -15.78 17.69 -23.60
N ASN A 485 -16.34 18.90 -23.70
CA ASN A 485 -17.35 19.22 -24.72
C ASN A 485 -16.82 20.20 -25.79
N LYS A 486 -15.87 19.75 -26.62
CA LYS A 486 -15.23 20.61 -27.65
C LYS A 486 -16.24 21.27 -28.60
N TYR A 487 -17.19 20.51 -29.14
CA TYR A 487 -18.18 21.03 -30.08
C TYR A 487 -19.20 21.96 -29.43
N TYR A 488 -19.53 21.76 -28.15
CA TYR A 488 -20.33 22.75 -27.43
C TYR A 488 -19.60 24.09 -27.36
N ARG A 489 -18.31 24.11 -27.02
CA ARG A 489 -17.52 25.36 -26.96
C ARG A 489 -17.47 26.07 -28.32
N TYR A 490 -17.25 25.33 -29.40
CA TYR A 490 -17.19 25.90 -30.76
C TYR A 490 -18.50 26.56 -31.19
N PHE A 491 -19.63 25.95 -30.83
CA PHE A 491 -20.96 26.39 -31.27
C PHE A 491 -21.83 26.90 -30.12
N GLN A 492 -21.22 27.33 -29.01
CA GLN A 492 -21.96 27.73 -27.81
C GLN A 492 -22.90 28.90 -28.09
N TYR A 493 -22.50 29.83 -28.96
CA TYR A 493 -23.33 30.97 -29.33
C TYR A 493 -24.62 30.52 -30.01
N LEU A 494 -24.52 29.64 -31.01
CA LEU A 494 -25.68 29.08 -31.70
C LEU A 494 -26.57 28.27 -30.74
N ILE A 495 -25.97 27.39 -29.92
CA ILE A 495 -26.73 26.53 -28.99
C ILE A 495 -27.44 27.36 -27.93
N ASN A 496 -26.77 28.41 -27.43
CA ASN A 496 -27.28 29.23 -26.34
C ASN A 496 -28.09 30.43 -26.81
N TRP A 497 -28.25 30.63 -28.12
CA TRP A 497 -29.04 31.74 -28.67
C TRP A 497 -30.47 31.70 -28.11
N GLU A 498 -30.90 32.81 -27.50
CA GLU A 498 -32.16 32.92 -26.75
C GLU A 498 -33.38 32.68 -27.63
N ASN A 499 -33.36 33.22 -28.85
CA ASN A 499 -34.47 33.15 -29.80
C ASN A 499 -34.34 31.99 -30.80
N ILE A 500 -33.44 31.02 -30.56
CA ILE A 500 -33.26 29.90 -31.51
C ILE A 500 -34.57 29.13 -31.76
N PHE A 501 -35.41 29.01 -30.74
CA PHE A 501 -36.68 28.27 -30.82
C PHE A 501 -37.86 29.12 -31.32
N SER A 502 -37.66 30.41 -31.59
CA SER A 502 -38.66 31.21 -32.32
C SER A 502 -38.58 31.00 -33.83
N LEU A 503 -37.56 30.28 -34.31
CA LEU A 503 -37.36 29.96 -35.71
C LEU A 503 -38.04 28.63 -36.08
N PRO A 504 -38.57 28.50 -37.31
CA PRO A 504 -38.94 27.21 -37.88
C PRO A 504 -37.80 26.18 -37.84
N ALA A 505 -38.14 24.90 -37.72
CA ALA A 505 -37.18 23.81 -37.59
C ALA A 505 -36.20 23.74 -38.78
N GLU A 506 -36.70 24.06 -39.98
CA GLU A 506 -35.95 24.13 -41.23
C GLU A 506 -34.85 25.20 -41.15
N LEU A 507 -35.18 26.39 -40.62
CA LEU A 507 -34.21 27.46 -40.45
C LEU A 507 -33.15 27.09 -39.40
N ILE A 508 -33.55 26.48 -38.28
CA ILE A 508 -32.59 25.97 -37.28
C ILE A 508 -31.64 24.95 -37.94
N HIS A 509 -32.15 24.04 -38.77
CA HIS A 509 -31.33 23.06 -39.48
C HIS A 509 -30.34 23.72 -40.45
N ILE A 510 -30.78 24.70 -41.23
CA ILE A 510 -29.93 25.48 -42.14
C ILE A 510 -28.84 26.23 -41.35
N LEU A 511 -29.18 26.84 -40.21
CA LEU A 511 -28.22 27.54 -39.36
C LEU A 511 -27.15 26.60 -38.80
N ILE A 512 -27.52 25.41 -38.32
CA ILE A 512 -26.56 24.39 -37.85
C ILE A 512 -25.62 24.00 -39.00
N ARG A 513 -26.17 23.69 -40.18
CA ARG A 513 -25.38 23.30 -41.35
C ARG A 513 -24.41 24.40 -41.77
N THR A 514 -24.89 25.63 -41.87
CA THR A 514 -24.12 26.80 -42.29
C THR A 514 -23.01 27.12 -41.28
N SER A 515 -23.33 27.07 -39.98
CA SER A 515 -22.35 27.31 -38.92
C SER A 515 -21.20 26.31 -38.97
N ILE A 516 -21.51 25.01 -39.10
CA ILE A 516 -20.48 23.96 -39.16
C ILE A 516 -19.64 24.04 -40.43
N ASN A 517 -20.27 24.32 -41.58
CA ASN A 517 -19.57 24.38 -42.85
C ASN A 517 -18.62 25.58 -42.95
N ASN A 518 -18.91 26.68 -42.24
CA ASN A 518 -18.12 27.91 -42.29
C ASN A 518 -17.18 28.10 -41.09
N PHE A 519 -17.36 27.36 -39.99
CA PHE A 519 -16.52 27.51 -38.81
C PHE A 519 -15.09 26.98 -39.04
N ARG A 520 -14.07 27.80 -38.72
CA ARG A 520 -12.66 27.55 -39.04
C ARG A 520 -12.17 26.14 -38.67
N LYS A 521 -12.58 25.61 -37.50
CA LYS A 521 -12.13 24.29 -37.01
C LYS A 521 -12.92 23.09 -37.57
N THR A 522 -14.01 23.33 -38.30
CA THR A 522 -14.88 22.27 -38.85
C THR A 522 -15.10 22.36 -40.36
N LYS A 523 -14.77 23.50 -40.99
CA LYS A 523 -14.97 23.73 -42.43
C LYS A 523 -14.25 22.71 -43.32
N ASN A 524 -13.08 22.24 -42.90
CA ASN A 524 -12.26 21.28 -43.65
C ASN A 524 -12.46 19.83 -43.22
N LYS A 525 -13.35 19.56 -42.24
CA LYS A 525 -13.66 18.18 -41.82
C LYS A 525 -14.41 17.42 -42.91
N SER A 526 -14.32 16.09 -42.85
CA SER A 526 -15.03 15.16 -43.73
C SER A 526 -16.55 15.40 -43.67
N LEU A 527 -17.27 14.92 -44.68
CA LEU A 527 -18.74 15.01 -44.68
C LEU A 527 -19.35 14.26 -43.49
N GLU A 528 -18.77 13.12 -43.13
CA GLU A 528 -19.23 12.26 -42.04
C GLU A 528 -18.97 12.91 -40.67
N ASP A 529 -17.79 13.46 -40.44
CA ASP A 529 -17.49 14.25 -39.24
C ASP A 529 -18.49 15.40 -39.08
N LYS A 530 -18.76 16.14 -40.17
CA LYS A 530 -19.72 17.24 -40.15
C LYS A 530 -21.12 16.73 -39.83
N ARG A 531 -21.52 15.55 -40.29
CA ARG A 531 -22.80 14.92 -39.97
C ARG A 531 -22.91 14.63 -38.48
N GLU A 532 -21.87 14.06 -37.87
CA GLU A 532 -21.84 13.79 -36.44
C GLU A 532 -21.85 15.07 -35.59
N ILE A 533 -21.14 16.12 -36.01
CA ILE A 533 -21.21 17.43 -35.35
C ILE A 533 -22.62 18.02 -35.45
N ARG A 534 -23.28 17.94 -36.63
CA ARG A 534 -24.68 18.39 -36.78
C ARG A 534 -25.61 17.63 -35.83
N LYS A 535 -25.44 16.31 -35.76
CA LYS A 535 -26.22 15.44 -34.86
C LYS A 535 -26.01 15.84 -33.40
N TYR A 536 -24.76 16.07 -32.99
CA TYR A 536 -24.41 16.56 -31.65
C TYR A 536 -25.11 17.89 -31.32
N ILE A 537 -25.01 18.91 -32.20
CA ILE A 537 -25.63 20.22 -31.96
C ILE A 537 -27.16 20.09 -31.86
N LYS A 538 -27.78 19.33 -32.78
CA LYS A 538 -29.23 19.05 -32.75
C LYS A 538 -29.65 18.42 -31.42
N ARG A 539 -28.92 17.42 -30.93
CA ARG A 539 -29.19 16.79 -29.62
C ARG A 539 -29.09 17.78 -28.47
N LYS A 540 -28.08 18.67 -28.48
CA LYS A 540 -27.95 19.72 -27.45
C LYS A 540 -29.10 20.73 -27.51
N LEU A 541 -29.54 21.15 -28.69
CA LEU A 541 -30.70 22.05 -28.83
C LEU A 541 -32.00 21.42 -28.33
N LYS A 542 -32.31 20.17 -28.72
CA LYS A 542 -33.47 19.44 -28.17
C LYS A 542 -33.43 19.37 -26.64
N ARG A 543 -32.25 19.03 -26.11
CA ARG A 543 -32.03 18.96 -24.67
C ARG A 543 -32.26 20.31 -23.98
N LYS A 544 -31.70 21.39 -24.52
CA LYS A 544 -31.92 22.75 -24.00
C LYS A 544 -33.39 23.09 -23.97
N HIS A 545 -34.10 22.87 -25.09
CA HIS A 545 -35.53 23.12 -25.21
C HIS A 545 -36.32 22.39 -24.11
N ILE A 546 -36.11 21.09 -23.96
CA ILE A 546 -36.81 20.28 -22.96
C ILE A 546 -36.50 20.78 -21.54
N ILE A 547 -35.23 21.06 -21.23
CA ILE A 547 -34.86 21.49 -19.87
C ILE A 547 -35.47 22.86 -19.56
N GLU A 548 -35.34 23.83 -20.47
CA GLU A 548 -35.84 25.19 -20.25
C GLU A 548 -37.38 25.23 -20.14
N THR A 549 -38.09 24.44 -20.95
CA THR A 549 -39.55 24.36 -20.92
C THR A 549 -40.07 23.74 -19.62
N PHE A 550 -39.45 22.64 -19.16
CA PHE A 550 -40.05 21.80 -18.12
C PHE A 550 -39.35 21.88 -16.75
N TYR A 551 -38.08 22.27 -16.70
CA TYR A 551 -37.28 22.27 -15.46
C TYR A 551 -36.69 23.65 -15.14
N GLY A 552 -36.87 24.62 -16.04
CA GLY A 552 -36.44 26.01 -15.89
C GLY A 552 -35.00 26.29 -16.33
N LYS A 553 -34.56 27.53 -16.13
CA LYS A 553 -33.26 28.04 -16.63
C LYS A 553 -32.05 27.65 -15.79
N TYR A 554 -32.23 26.97 -14.66
CA TYR A 554 -31.16 26.62 -13.71
C TYR A 554 -31.30 25.18 -13.23
N CYS A 555 -30.19 24.59 -12.78
CA CYS A 555 -30.19 23.28 -12.11
C CYS A 555 -31.27 23.21 -11.04
N SER A 556 -32.16 22.22 -11.13
CA SER A 556 -33.33 22.15 -10.26
C SER A 556 -32.99 21.98 -8.76
N ALA A 557 -31.83 21.39 -8.45
CA ALA A 557 -31.40 21.16 -7.07
C ALA A 557 -30.60 22.33 -6.46
N CYS A 558 -29.53 22.80 -7.11
CA CYS A 558 -28.68 23.85 -6.54
C CYS A 558 -29.08 25.28 -6.94
N LYS A 559 -29.85 25.45 -8.03
CA LYS A 559 -30.24 26.75 -8.61
C LYS A 559 -29.08 27.67 -9.04
N GLU A 560 -27.83 27.22 -8.97
CA GLU A 560 -26.66 28.03 -9.36
C GLU A 560 -26.26 27.87 -10.83
N PHE A 561 -26.21 26.63 -11.33
CA PHE A 561 -25.75 26.37 -12.69
C PHE A 561 -26.87 26.62 -13.70
N SER A 562 -26.75 27.70 -14.47
CA SER A 562 -27.71 28.00 -15.55
C SER A 562 -27.61 26.98 -16.68
N VAL A 563 -28.74 26.58 -17.23
CA VAL A 563 -28.86 25.69 -18.40
C VAL A 563 -28.21 26.34 -19.62
N VAL A 564 -28.46 27.63 -19.84
CA VAL A 564 -27.88 28.40 -20.95
C VAL A 564 -26.36 28.31 -20.94
N LYS A 565 -25.68 28.66 -19.83
CA LYS A 565 -24.21 28.68 -19.78
C LYS A 565 -23.57 27.29 -19.58
N HIS A 566 -24.31 26.33 -19.03
CA HIS A 566 -23.74 25.07 -18.53
C HIS A 566 -24.47 23.82 -19.01
N LEU A 567 -25.17 23.88 -20.15
CA LEU A 567 -25.95 22.78 -20.70
C LEU A 567 -25.23 21.42 -20.72
N PRO A 568 -23.92 21.32 -21.05
CA PRO A 568 -23.21 20.04 -21.01
C PRO A 568 -23.08 19.44 -19.61
N ALA A 569 -23.05 20.28 -18.58
CA ALA A 569 -22.97 19.85 -17.18
C ALA A 569 -24.32 19.50 -16.58
N ILE A 570 -25.45 19.90 -17.18
CA ILE A 570 -26.76 19.42 -16.75
C ILE A 570 -26.89 17.96 -17.21
N VAL A 571 -27.40 17.06 -16.38
CA VAL A 571 -27.52 15.62 -16.61
C VAL A 571 -28.89 15.14 -16.15
N GLY A 572 -29.45 14.16 -16.87
CA GLY A 572 -30.67 13.48 -16.44
C GLY A 572 -30.33 12.52 -15.32
N HIS A 573 -31.13 12.53 -14.26
CA HIS A 573 -31.07 11.62 -13.14
C HIS A 573 -32.40 10.89 -13.03
N HIS A 574 -32.37 9.58 -12.82
CA HIS A 574 -33.56 8.75 -12.60
C HIS A 574 -33.91 8.73 -11.13
N ALA A 575 -35.19 8.93 -10.78
CA ALA A 575 -35.64 8.74 -9.39
C ALA A 575 -35.46 7.28 -8.93
N ASP A 576 -35.67 6.32 -9.83
CA ASP A 576 -35.32 4.91 -9.64
C ASP A 576 -34.56 4.40 -10.86
N LYS A 577 -33.38 3.80 -10.65
CA LYS A 577 -32.57 3.23 -11.75
C LYS A 577 -33.32 2.13 -12.51
N LYS A 578 -34.27 1.44 -11.88
CA LYS A 578 -35.05 0.34 -12.49
C LYS A 578 -36.02 0.81 -13.57
N THR A 579 -36.41 2.09 -13.56
CA THR A 579 -37.35 2.63 -14.55
C THR A 579 -36.66 2.94 -15.88
N LYS A 580 -35.33 2.95 -15.94
CA LYS A 580 -34.58 3.27 -17.16
C LYS A 580 -34.82 2.24 -18.27
N THR A 581 -35.43 2.68 -19.36
CA THR A 581 -35.71 1.91 -20.58
C THR A 581 -34.77 2.26 -21.74
N ILE A 582 -34.27 3.50 -21.79
CA ILE A 582 -33.41 3.97 -22.88
C ILE A 582 -32.10 4.60 -22.38
N ASN A 583 -31.04 4.49 -23.18
CA ASN A 583 -29.79 5.19 -22.95
C ASN A 583 -29.87 6.66 -23.37
N ALA A 584 -29.27 7.56 -22.59
CA ALA A 584 -29.29 9.00 -22.84
C ALA A 584 -28.73 9.39 -24.23
N SER A 585 -27.75 8.64 -24.75
CA SER A 585 -27.18 8.86 -26.09
C SER A 585 -28.17 8.61 -27.23
N LYS A 586 -29.12 7.68 -27.04
CA LYS A 586 -30.20 7.37 -28.00
C LYS A 586 -31.44 8.23 -27.78
N LEU A 587 -31.70 8.64 -26.54
CA LEU A 587 -32.87 9.43 -26.17
C LEU A 587 -33.04 10.67 -27.08
N TYR A 588 -31.98 11.44 -27.29
CA TYR A 588 -32.06 12.69 -28.06
C TYR A 588 -32.11 12.50 -29.59
N ASP A 589 -32.09 11.26 -30.08
CA ASP A 589 -32.38 10.98 -31.49
C ASP A 589 -33.90 11.05 -31.78
N LEU A 590 -34.73 10.79 -30.77
CA LEU A 590 -36.20 10.84 -30.83
C LEU A 590 -36.75 12.28 -30.92
N SER A 591 -38.01 12.46 -31.31
CA SER A 591 -38.70 13.76 -31.29
C SER A 591 -38.83 14.31 -29.85
N CYS A 592 -39.01 15.63 -29.70
CA CYS A 592 -39.13 16.23 -28.38
C CYS A 592 -40.32 15.67 -27.58
N SER A 593 -41.46 15.39 -28.23
CA SER A 593 -42.64 14.80 -27.59
C SER A 593 -42.39 13.37 -27.11
N GLU A 594 -41.72 12.53 -27.90
CA GLU A 594 -41.31 11.19 -27.48
C GLU A 594 -40.34 11.23 -26.30
N ILE A 595 -39.37 12.17 -26.33
CA ILE A 595 -38.44 12.33 -25.21
C ILE A 595 -39.19 12.68 -23.93
N VAL A 596 -40.13 13.63 -23.97
CA VAL A 596 -40.91 14.04 -22.79
C VAL A 596 -41.71 12.87 -22.22
N LYS A 597 -42.40 12.09 -23.08
CA LYS A 597 -43.14 10.88 -22.66
C LYS A 597 -42.23 9.87 -21.94
N ILE A 598 -41.03 9.63 -22.47
CA ILE A 598 -40.07 8.72 -21.82
C ILE A 598 -39.58 9.31 -20.49
N LEU A 599 -39.23 10.59 -20.44
CA LEU A 599 -38.77 11.23 -19.21
C LEU A 599 -39.83 11.19 -18.09
N GLU A 600 -41.10 11.34 -18.46
CA GLU A 600 -42.24 11.23 -17.56
C GLU A 600 -42.38 9.80 -17.01
N GLN A 601 -42.42 8.82 -17.91
CA GLN A 601 -42.53 7.40 -17.56
C GLN A 601 -41.36 6.94 -16.68
N GLU A 602 -40.15 7.37 -17.00
CA GLU A 602 -38.93 7.01 -16.28
C GLU A 602 -38.71 7.84 -15.00
N LYS A 603 -39.54 8.87 -14.76
CA LYS A 603 -39.43 9.82 -13.64
C LYS A 603 -38.04 10.46 -13.57
N VAL A 604 -37.61 11.03 -14.69
CA VAL A 604 -36.29 11.66 -14.84
C VAL A 604 -36.35 13.14 -14.48
N GLY A 605 -35.38 13.63 -13.71
CA GLY A 605 -35.16 15.05 -13.48
C GLY A 605 -33.79 15.52 -13.98
N TYR A 606 -33.66 16.81 -14.31
CA TYR A 606 -32.39 17.39 -14.75
C TYR A 606 -31.68 18.19 -13.66
N ILE A 607 -30.45 17.80 -13.35
CA ILE A 607 -29.60 18.42 -12.34
C ILE A 607 -28.18 18.61 -12.88
N CYS A 608 -27.40 19.51 -12.28
CA CYS A 608 -25.98 19.65 -12.66
C CYS A 608 -25.16 18.42 -12.23
N ALA A 609 -24.07 18.15 -12.92
CA ALA A 609 -23.19 17.01 -12.68
C ALA A 609 -22.60 16.99 -11.25
N ASN A 610 -22.40 18.15 -10.62
CA ASN A 610 -22.02 18.24 -9.21
C ASN A 610 -23.15 17.70 -8.30
N CYS A 611 -24.38 18.18 -8.44
CA CYS A 611 -25.55 17.69 -7.69
C CYS A 611 -25.78 16.19 -7.94
N HIS A 612 -25.65 15.75 -9.19
CA HIS A 612 -25.74 14.34 -9.55
C HIS A 612 -24.74 13.49 -8.79
N LYS A 613 -23.50 13.98 -8.65
CA LYS A 613 -22.45 13.28 -7.93
C LYS A 613 -22.65 13.27 -6.40
N VAL A 614 -23.28 14.31 -5.86
CA VAL A 614 -23.74 14.34 -4.46
C VAL A 614 -24.80 13.25 -4.23
N ILE A 615 -25.85 13.20 -5.03
CA ILE A 615 -26.93 12.20 -4.89
C ILE A 615 -26.38 10.77 -5.05
N HIS A 616 -25.42 10.56 -5.94
CA HIS A 616 -24.77 9.26 -6.12
C HIS A 616 -23.67 8.92 -5.11
N ASN A 617 -23.48 9.72 -4.06
CA ASN A 617 -22.48 9.44 -3.03
C ASN A 617 -22.95 8.32 -2.08
N LYS A 618 -22.72 7.07 -2.49
CA LYS A 618 -23.01 5.86 -1.69
C LYS A 618 -22.26 5.77 -0.35
N PHE A 619 -21.29 6.65 -0.12
CA PHE A 619 -20.43 6.65 1.07
C PHE A 619 -20.68 7.87 1.96
N ILE A 620 -21.84 8.51 1.84
CA ILE A 620 -22.22 9.67 2.66
C ILE A 620 -22.16 9.35 4.16
N HIS A 621 -22.48 8.12 4.56
CA HIS A 621 -22.38 7.65 5.94
C HIS A 621 -20.96 7.67 6.49
N LEU A 622 -19.93 7.63 5.63
CA LEU A 622 -18.52 7.68 6.02
C LEU A 622 -17.99 9.11 6.25
N SER A 623 -18.81 10.14 6.10
CA SER A 623 -18.36 11.55 6.18
C SER A 623 -17.64 11.86 7.50
N HIS A 624 -18.16 11.37 8.63
CA HIS A 624 -17.53 11.57 9.95
C HIS A 624 -16.17 10.88 10.11
N ARG A 625 -15.83 9.91 9.25
CA ARG A 625 -14.52 9.24 9.23
C ARG A 625 -13.55 9.93 8.28
N ILE A 626 -14.06 10.61 7.25
CA ILE A 626 -13.28 11.32 6.24
C ILE A 626 -12.85 12.70 6.75
N TYR A 627 -13.77 13.44 7.39
CA TYR A 627 -13.54 14.80 7.87
C TYR A 627 -13.30 14.82 9.37
N GLU A 628 -12.23 15.48 9.80
CA GLU A 628 -11.91 15.68 11.23
C GLU A 628 -12.90 16.66 11.89
N ASP A 629 -13.33 17.69 11.16
CA ASP A 629 -14.32 18.65 11.63
C ASP A 629 -15.74 18.08 11.51
N LYS A 630 -16.38 17.86 12.66
CA LYS A 630 -17.76 17.38 12.78
C LYS A 630 -18.77 18.32 12.11
N ASN A 631 -18.52 19.63 12.10
CA ASN A 631 -19.38 20.62 11.45
C ASN A 631 -19.35 20.48 9.93
N ILE A 632 -18.17 20.22 9.36
CA ILE A 632 -18.03 19.94 7.92
C ILE A 632 -18.77 18.63 7.59
N ALA A 633 -18.58 17.57 8.37
CA ALA A 633 -19.28 16.31 8.17
C ALA A 633 -20.81 16.47 8.21
N LYS A 634 -21.33 17.24 9.18
CA LYS A 634 -22.76 17.56 9.28
C LYS A 634 -23.25 18.34 8.05
N LYS A 635 -22.53 19.40 7.66
CA LYS A 635 -22.84 20.20 6.46
C LYS A 635 -22.93 19.35 5.19
N ILE A 636 -22.08 18.33 5.05
CA ILE A 636 -22.08 17.41 3.90
C ILE A 636 -23.35 16.55 3.88
N ILE A 637 -23.75 16.02 5.04
CA ILE A 637 -24.98 15.24 5.19
C ILE A 637 -26.20 16.12 4.89
N ASP A 638 -26.23 17.34 5.42
CA ASP A 638 -27.29 18.31 5.18
C ASP A 638 -27.37 18.69 3.69
N ASP A 639 -26.23 18.95 3.03
CA ASP A 639 -26.17 19.24 1.58
C ASP A 639 -26.67 18.06 0.73
N TYR A 640 -26.33 16.82 1.12
CA TYR A 640 -26.83 15.61 0.48
C TYR A 640 -28.35 15.51 0.59
N ASN A 641 -28.90 15.63 1.81
CA ASN A 641 -30.33 15.55 2.06
C ASN A 641 -31.10 16.66 1.33
N ASN A 642 -30.61 17.90 1.40
CA ASN A 642 -31.21 19.05 0.74
C ASN A 642 -31.17 18.90 -0.79
N THR A 643 -30.04 18.42 -1.35
CA THR A 643 -29.91 18.18 -2.80
C THR A 643 -30.89 17.10 -3.27
N ASN A 644 -31.02 16.01 -2.51
CA ASN A 644 -31.93 14.91 -2.83
C ASN A 644 -33.40 15.35 -2.73
N SER A 645 -33.78 16.05 -1.66
CA SER A 645 -35.13 16.58 -1.46
C SER A 645 -35.55 17.52 -2.60
N ARG A 646 -34.69 18.49 -2.95
CA ARG A 646 -34.97 19.43 -4.05
C ARG A 646 -35.04 18.73 -5.41
N TYR A 647 -34.21 17.71 -5.64
CA TYR A 647 -34.31 16.89 -6.83
C TYR A 647 -35.68 16.18 -6.90
N THR A 648 -36.10 15.50 -5.83
CA THR A 648 -37.40 14.80 -5.78
C THR A 648 -38.56 15.76 -6.05
N LEU A 649 -38.56 16.95 -5.43
CA LEU A 649 -39.57 17.98 -5.69
C LEU A 649 -39.60 18.40 -7.16
N SER A 650 -38.43 18.53 -7.81
CA SER A 650 -38.37 18.89 -9.22
C SER A 650 -38.92 17.82 -10.17
N VAL A 651 -38.80 16.54 -9.80
CA VAL A 651 -39.42 15.44 -10.55
C VAL A 651 -40.94 15.48 -10.43
N VAL A 652 -41.46 15.73 -9.22
CA VAL A 652 -42.90 15.86 -9.00
C VAL A 652 -43.47 17.07 -9.76
N GLN A 653 -42.79 18.22 -9.70
CA GLN A 653 -43.19 19.42 -10.46
C GLN A 653 -43.25 19.16 -11.96
N PHE A 654 -42.28 18.42 -12.51
CA PHE A 654 -42.29 18.04 -13.92
C PHE A 654 -43.52 17.20 -14.28
N GLN A 655 -43.87 16.21 -13.45
CA GLN A 655 -45.06 15.38 -13.68
C GLN A 655 -46.35 16.21 -13.65
N LEU A 656 -46.44 17.16 -12.72
CA LEU A 656 -47.60 18.07 -12.62
C LEU A 656 -47.71 19.05 -13.79
N LEU A 657 -46.61 19.37 -14.49
CA LEU A 657 -46.63 20.25 -15.66
C LEU A 657 -47.02 19.53 -16.96
N ILE A 658 -46.97 18.19 -16.97
CA ILE A 658 -47.37 17.38 -18.13
C ILE A 658 -48.86 17.03 -18.09
N LEU A 659 -49.41 16.85 -16.87
CA LEU A 659 -50.85 16.74 -16.61
C LEU A 659 -51.56 18.07 -16.90
#